data_AF-A0A915N5G6-F1
#
_entry.id   AF-A0A915N5G6-F1
#
_cell.length_a   1.000
_cell.length_b   1.000
_cell.length_c   1.000
_cell.angle_alpha   90.00
_cell.angle_beta   90.00
_cell.angle_gamma   90.00
#
_symmetry.space_group_name_H-M   'P 1'
#
loop_
_entity.id
_entity.type
_entity.pdbx_description
1 polymer ?
#
loop_
_entity_poly.entity_id
_entity_poly.type
_entity_poly.pdbx_seq_one_letter_code
_entity_poly.pdbx_strand_id
1 'polypeptide(L)'
;MSFGPVRVLKANAQEERGEIARISSFVGATAIGDLVKTTLGPKGMDKILVSGSGDGQNVQVTNDGATILKSIGVDNPAAKVLVDISLTQDKAVGDGTTSVTVFAAELLKEAEAMIGQRIHPQTIISGYRKALNVAKDALKSAAYTSNQEQLREDLMKIAKTSLGSKILSQHSDHFAKLAVEAVLRLSGKVSLDSIQVIKKLGGSMEDSYLDEGFLLEKRAGMYQPQQITDAKILIANTPMDTDKIKVFGSRIKVDSIAKIAELELVEKDKMKEKVEKICAHGINVFINRQLIYNYPEQLFADKHVMAIEHADFEGIERLALVLGGEIVSTFDTPTDIKLGSCKLIEQVTIGEDMFLRFSGVPLGQACSVVLRGATQQILDEAERSLHDALCVLTTHVRDKRVVPGAGASEMLTATAVMSESQKVPGKESLAMEAYARALIKLPTIICDNAGLDSAEIISHIRAAHVKGMHNIGIDVENGTIADVLEMGVLESHAVKLGVIASGTEAAEQLLRVDCIIKCAPRPRTKDRRPFRFPFVDYYDLQKHGVRGRGRNFYLHVGDYLGINKADGNNDANKENKTETTIPNQIHPILGVWHVLPSELSSQYDNKIKENKIEKIDEKELERSLDEHSHGLFIYFHGNSFDRSAEHRCELYNILSAMDFHVLTIDYRGYGDSSGQPTEDGLNVDAHAIYNYARKHAPTKDIYIWGHSMGTGVATRLAAELSDAGIPPKALVLESPFNNLRDVVRNHPFSLPFRRLPWFDWTVIHPLIRSGLVMSSDKRVQRVTCPILVLHAEDDHIIPIDLGKKLVDSAVSADRKVKFVKFAGDREFLHKFIHRAHELPSVVRTFLEDAQLPEKGKGRTPRYSEEEIQMVEEK
;
A
#
# COMPACT_ATOMS: atom_id res chain seq x y z
N MET A 1 32.55 -36.52 25.52
CA MET A 1 31.99 -35.22 25.09
C MET A 1 32.12 -35.15 23.58
N SER A 2 31.01 -35.28 22.85
CA SER A 2 31.02 -35.10 21.40
C SER A 2 31.11 -33.60 21.12
N PHE A 3 32.20 -33.15 20.50
CA PHE A 3 32.33 -31.78 19.99
C PHE A 3 31.40 -31.62 18.80
N GLY A 4 30.14 -31.27 19.05
CA GLY A 4 29.24 -30.77 18.01
C GLY A 4 29.82 -29.49 17.39
N PRO A 5 29.53 -29.20 16.11
CA PRO A 5 30.07 -28.03 15.42
C PRO A 5 29.69 -26.73 16.16
N VAL A 6 30.69 -25.91 16.47
CA VAL A 6 30.51 -24.60 17.13
C VAL A 6 29.83 -23.65 16.15
N ARG A 7 28.57 -23.30 16.42
CA ARG A 7 27.78 -22.38 15.59
C ARG A 7 28.12 -20.93 16.00
N VAL A 8 28.80 -20.19 15.13
CA VAL A 8 29.23 -18.80 15.38
C VAL A 8 28.09 -17.79 15.21
N LEU A 9 27.20 -18.02 14.25
CA LEU A 9 26.08 -17.12 13.93
C LEU A 9 24.75 -17.59 14.56
N LYS A 10 23.84 -16.64 14.80
CA LYS A 10 22.47 -16.92 15.30
C LYS A 10 21.69 -17.82 14.34
N ALA A 11 20.71 -18.56 14.85
CA ALA A 11 19.78 -19.33 14.02
C ALA A 11 19.08 -18.39 13.01
N ASN A 12 19.00 -18.82 11.74
CA ASN A 12 18.48 -18.05 10.59
C ASN A 12 19.33 -16.87 10.09
N ALA A 13 20.54 -16.68 10.61
CA ALA A 13 21.52 -15.82 9.94
C ALA A 13 22.10 -16.54 8.72
N GLN A 14 22.35 -15.80 7.64
CA GLN A 14 22.95 -16.30 6.41
C GLN A 14 24.34 -15.68 6.22
N GLU A 15 25.27 -16.49 5.73
CA GLU A 15 26.64 -16.06 5.44
C GLU A 15 27.05 -16.59 4.07
N GLU A 16 27.42 -15.67 3.18
CA GLU A 16 28.02 -15.93 1.88
C GLU A 16 29.48 -15.50 1.95
N ARG A 17 30.44 -16.40 1.63
CA ARG A 17 31.89 -16.13 1.72
C ARG A 17 32.60 -16.28 0.38
N GLY A 18 33.66 -15.50 0.21
CA GLY A 18 34.61 -15.60 -0.88
C GLY A 18 33.94 -15.44 -2.23
N GLU A 19 33.98 -16.49 -3.04
CA GLU A 19 33.46 -16.49 -4.40
C GLU A 19 31.93 -16.36 -4.46
N ILE A 20 31.22 -16.99 -3.53
CA ILE A 20 29.74 -16.94 -3.48
C ILE A 20 29.26 -15.51 -3.23
N ALA A 21 29.91 -14.79 -2.29
CA ALA A 21 29.59 -13.40 -2.00
C ALA A 21 29.84 -12.47 -3.21
N ARG A 22 30.92 -12.72 -3.96
CA ARG A 22 31.23 -11.98 -5.18
C ARG A 22 30.21 -12.23 -6.27
N ILE A 23 29.87 -13.49 -6.55
CA ILE A 23 28.85 -13.86 -7.54
C ILE A 23 27.50 -13.23 -7.17
N SER A 24 27.10 -13.33 -5.90
CA SER A 24 25.88 -12.70 -5.38
C SER A 24 25.86 -11.18 -5.60
N SER A 25 27.02 -10.53 -5.45
CA SER A 25 27.17 -9.09 -5.69
C SER A 25 27.08 -8.72 -7.17
N PHE A 26 27.73 -9.49 -8.05
CA PHE A 26 27.67 -9.28 -9.51
C PHE A 26 26.26 -9.51 -10.03
N VAL A 27 25.62 -10.62 -9.65
CA VAL A 27 24.23 -10.92 -10.06
C VAL A 27 23.27 -9.80 -9.63
N GLY A 28 23.41 -9.31 -8.40
CA GLY A 28 22.59 -8.19 -7.92
C GLY A 28 22.80 -6.91 -8.73
N ALA A 29 24.06 -6.55 -8.97
CA ALA A 29 24.41 -5.35 -9.72
C ALA A 29 23.98 -5.42 -11.20
N THR A 30 24.26 -6.54 -11.86
CA THR A 30 23.89 -6.78 -13.26
C THR A 30 22.37 -6.83 -13.44
N ALA A 31 21.63 -7.46 -12.53
CA ALA A 31 20.17 -7.48 -12.59
C ALA A 31 19.55 -6.07 -12.54
N ILE A 32 20.08 -5.20 -11.68
CA ILE A 32 19.65 -3.80 -11.60
C ILE A 32 20.05 -3.01 -12.85
N GLY A 33 21.29 -3.18 -13.32
CA GLY A 33 21.75 -2.55 -14.56
C GLY A 33 20.89 -2.93 -15.76
N ASP A 34 20.62 -4.22 -15.94
CA ASP A 34 19.80 -4.75 -17.04
C ASP A 34 18.34 -4.31 -16.94
N LEU A 35 17.80 -4.12 -15.73
CA LEU A 35 16.44 -3.61 -15.51
C LEU A 35 16.24 -2.20 -16.09
N VAL A 36 17.20 -1.29 -15.84
CA VAL A 36 17.12 0.11 -16.28
C VAL A 36 17.75 0.35 -17.65
N LYS A 37 18.52 -0.60 -18.18
CA LYS A 37 19.24 -0.48 -19.46
C LYS A 37 18.37 -0.04 -20.63
N THR A 38 17.12 -0.49 -20.67
CA THR A 38 16.20 -0.17 -21.77
C THR A 38 15.66 1.26 -21.71
N THR A 39 15.87 2.00 -20.62
CA THR A 39 15.43 3.41 -20.52
C THR A 39 16.47 4.38 -21.08
N LEU A 40 17.69 3.90 -21.36
CA LEU A 40 18.79 4.74 -21.82
C LEU A 40 18.65 5.16 -23.29
N GLY A 41 18.81 6.45 -23.58
CA GLY A 41 18.86 7.01 -24.93
C GLY A 41 17.51 7.55 -25.43
N PRO A 42 17.49 8.29 -26.55
CA PRO A 42 16.30 9.01 -27.04
C PRO A 42 15.15 8.09 -27.48
N LYS A 43 15.45 6.83 -27.82
CA LYS A 43 14.47 5.77 -28.09
C LYS A 43 14.33 4.79 -26.92
N GLY A 44 14.64 5.24 -25.71
CA GLY A 44 14.44 4.47 -24.48
C GLY A 44 12.96 4.18 -24.22
N MET A 45 12.71 3.05 -23.56
CA MET A 45 11.36 2.55 -23.27
C MET A 45 10.99 2.77 -21.80
N ASP A 46 9.79 3.31 -21.58
CA ASP A 46 9.26 3.55 -20.23
C ASP A 46 8.92 2.25 -19.48
N LYS A 47 8.95 2.33 -18.15
CA LYS A 47 8.55 1.24 -17.25
C LYS A 47 7.24 1.57 -16.55
N ILE A 48 6.36 0.58 -16.46
CA ILE A 48 5.13 0.66 -15.67
C ILE A 48 5.40 0.07 -14.29
N LEU A 49 5.30 0.90 -13.27
CA LEU A 49 5.47 0.56 -11.87
C LEU A 49 4.08 0.47 -11.22
N VAL A 50 3.78 -0.69 -10.64
CA VAL A 50 2.50 -0.92 -9.95
C VAL A 50 2.77 -1.19 -8.49
N SER A 51 2.29 -0.31 -7.62
CA SER A 51 2.42 -0.50 -6.17
C SER A 51 1.28 -1.39 -5.63
N GLY A 52 1.66 -2.47 -4.95
CA GLY A 52 0.73 -3.42 -4.33
C GLY A 52 0.47 -3.07 -2.87
N SER A 53 -0.44 -2.15 -2.60
CA SER A 53 -0.98 -1.90 -1.25
C SER A 53 -2.45 -1.53 -1.39
N GLY A 54 -3.32 -2.18 -0.60
CA GLY A 54 -4.76 -2.23 -0.84
C GLY A 54 -5.50 -0.90 -1.01
N ASP A 55 -6.64 -1.00 -1.71
CA ASP A 55 -7.63 0.03 -2.09
C ASP A 55 -7.27 1.04 -3.20
N GLY A 56 -6.05 0.98 -3.76
CA GLY A 56 -5.73 1.66 -5.01
C GLY A 56 -4.39 1.20 -5.56
N GLN A 57 -4.40 0.50 -6.70
CA GLN A 57 -3.16 0.24 -7.44
C GLN A 57 -2.69 1.58 -8.01
N ASN A 58 -1.72 2.22 -7.34
CA ASN A 58 -1.09 3.39 -7.93
C ASN A 58 -0.15 2.90 -9.03
N VAL A 59 -0.52 3.21 -10.27
CA VAL A 59 0.21 2.88 -11.49
C VAL A 59 0.96 4.11 -11.92
N GLN A 60 2.28 4.01 -11.97
CA GLN A 60 3.16 5.07 -12.43
C GLN A 60 3.91 4.58 -13.67
N VAL A 61 3.93 5.40 -14.73
CA VAL A 61 4.76 5.17 -15.92
C VAL A 61 5.95 6.12 -15.82
N THR A 62 7.16 5.63 -16.03
CA THR A 62 8.35 6.48 -15.94
C THR A 62 9.54 5.96 -16.73
N ASN A 63 10.37 6.88 -17.23
CA ASN A 63 11.64 6.59 -17.88
C ASN A 63 12.83 6.72 -16.92
N ASP A 64 12.69 7.54 -15.86
CA ASP A 64 13.80 7.89 -14.98
C ASP A 64 14.29 6.68 -14.15
N GLY A 65 15.59 6.41 -14.26
CA GLY A 65 16.25 5.31 -13.57
C GLY A 65 16.16 5.42 -12.05
N ALA A 66 16.32 6.61 -11.47
CA ALA A 66 16.29 6.79 -10.02
C ALA A 66 14.90 6.49 -9.46
N THR A 67 13.85 6.93 -10.16
CA THR A 67 12.45 6.67 -9.83
C THR A 67 12.11 5.19 -9.87
N ILE A 68 12.55 4.48 -10.91
CA ILE A 68 12.36 3.03 -11.04
C ILE A 68 13.02 2.32 -9.86
N LEU A 69 14.30 2.64 -9.61
CA LEU A 69 15.12 1.99 -8.59
C LEU A 69 14.65 2.27 -7.16
N LYS A 70 14.08 3.45 -6.91
CA LYS A 70 13.46 3.81 -5.61
C LYS A 70 12.18 3.02 -5.33
N SER A 71 11.46 2.63 -6.38
CA SER A 71 10.13 2.02 -6.26
C SER A 71 10.18 0.49 -6.15
N ILE A 72 11.27 -0.13 -6.61
CA ILE A 72 11.44 -1.58 -6.56
C ILE A 72 11.91 -2.05 -5.17
N GLY A 73 11.36 -3.17 -4.70
CA GLY A 73 11.83 -3.85 -3.50
C GLY A 73 13.08 -4.67 -3.80
N VAL A 74 14.22 -4.29 -3.22
CA VAL A 74 15.53 -4.93 -3.46
C VAL A 74 16.10 -5.52 -2.18
N ASP A 75 16.29 -6.84 -2.16
CA ASP A 75 16.89 -7.56 -1.03
C ASP A 75 18.41 -7.75 -1.14
N ASN A 76 18.95 -7.70 -2.36
CA ASN A 76 20.38 -7.87 -2.61
C ASN A 76 21.15 -6.60 -2.17
N PRO A 77 22.16 -6.70 -1.31
CA PRO A 77 22.89 -5.54 -0.82
C PRO A 77 23.66 -4.80 -1.93
N ALA A 78 24.22 -5.52 -2.91
CA ALA A 78 24.95 -4.91 -4.02
C ALA A 78 24.02 -4.11 -4.94
N ALA A 79 22.84 -4.65 -5.20
CA ALA A 79 21.78 -3.96 -5.92
C ALA A 79 21.36 -2.67 -5.19
N LYS A 80 21.25 -2.70 -3.85
CA LYS A 80 20.94 -1.52 -3.05
C LYS A 80 22.01 -0.42 -3.13
N VAL A 81 23.30 -0.79 -3.19
CA VAL A 81 24.39 0.18 -3.41
C VAL A 81 24.20 0.91 -4.74
N LEU A 82 23.82 0.22 -5.81
CA LEU A 82 23.52 0.87 -7.09
C LEU A 82 22.29 1.79 -7.03
N VAL A 83 21.23 1.37 -6.32
CA VAL A 83 20.05 2.21 -6.08
C VAL A 83 20.45 3.52 -5.38
N ASP A 84 21.25 3.43 -4.31
CA ASP A 84 21.71 4.60 -3.54
C ASP A 84 22.59 5.54 -4.39
N ILE A 85 23.38 4.99 -5.33
CA ILE A 85 24.22 5.77 -6.24
C ILE A 85 23.38 6.48 -7.30
N SER A 86 22.36 5.81 -7.85
CA SER A 86 21.39 6.44 -8.75
C SER A 86 20.69 7.62 -8.07
N LEU A 87 20.24 7.44 -6.82
CA LEU A 87 19.64 8.50 -6.00
C LEU A 87 20.61 9.65 -5.66
N THR A 88 21.91 9.35 -5.54
CA THR A 88 22.93 10.38 -5.28
C THR A 88 23.20 11.21 -6.53
N GLN A 89 23.25 10.56 -7.70
CA GLN A 89 23.38 11.23 -8.99
C GLN A 89 22.18 12.15 -9.27
N ASP A 90 20.96 11.65 -9.01
CA ASP A 90 19.72 12.41 -9.10
C ASP A 90 19.77 13.69 -8.24
N LYS A 91 20.16 13.58 -6.97
CA LYS A 91 20.27 14.75 -6.09
C LYS A 91 21.37 15.73 -6.47
N ALA A 92 22.47 15.25 -7.04
CA ALA A 92 23.64 16.08 -7.33
C ALA A 92 23.49 16.86 -8.65
N VAL A 93 22.93 16.22 -9.68
CA VAL A 93 22.88 16.76 -11.04
C VAL A 93 21.50 16.58 -11.70
N GLY A 94 20.67 15.65 -11.22
CA GLY A 94 19.30 15.38 -11.69
C GLY A 94 19.18 14.63 -13.02
N ASP A 95 20.30 14.29 -13.65
CA ASP A 95 20.31 13.49 -14.88
C ASP A 95 21.50 12.52 -14.89
N GLY A 96 21.45 11.52 -15.77
CA GLY A 96 22.41 10.43 -15.84
C GLY A 96 22.15 9.33 -14.79
N THR A 97 20.96 9.27 -14.21
CA THR A 97 20.53 8.28 -13.20
C THR A 97 20.58 6.84 -13.73
N THR A 98 20.16 6.65 -14.99
CA THR A 98 20.29 5.38 -15.71
C THR A 98 21.74 5.12 -16.11
N SER A 99 22.41 6.13 -16.69
CA SER A 99 23.79 6.01 -17.19
C SER A 99 24.78 5.58 -16.10
N VAL A 100 24.68 6.15 -14.90
CA VAL A 100 25.54 5.77 -13.76
C VAL A 100 25.33 4.32 -13.33
N THR A 101 24.08 3.87 -13.30
CA THR A 101 23.71 2.51 -12.88
C THR A 101 24.18 1.48 -13.90
N VAL A 102 23.93 1.74 -15.18
CA VAL A 102 24.36 0.88 -16.29
C VAL A 102 25.89 0.82 -16.35
N PHE A 103 26.57 1.96 -16.24
CA PHE A 103 28.04 2.00 -16.29
C PHE A 103 28.67 1.20 -15.14
N ALA A 104 28.16 1.36 -13.92
CA ALA A 104 28.61 0.59 -12.76
C ALA A 104 28.38 -0.93 -12.95
N ALA A 105 27.23 -1.31 -13.49
CA ALA A 105 26.91 -2.72 -13.77
C ALA A 105 27.81 -3.33 -14.85
N GLU A 106 28.11 -2.59 -15.93
CA GLU A 106 29.02 -3.05 -16.99
C GLU A 106 30.48 -3.15 -16.52
N LEU A 107 30.94 -2.24 -15.65
CA LEU A 107 32.24 -2.38 -14.99
C LEU A 107 32.32 -3.67 -14.17
N LEU A 108 31.29 -3.98 -13.39
CA LEU A 108 31.25 -5.18 -12.57
C LEU A 108 31.20 -6.46 -13.41
N LYS A 109 30.51 -6.42 -14.55
CA LYS A 109 30.46 -7.54 -15.52
C LYS A 109 31.83 -7.81 -16.17
N GLU A 110 32.55 -6.77 -16.55
CA GLU A 110 33.93 -6.91 -17.03
C GLU A 110 34.89 -7.39 -15.92
N ALA A 111 34.65 -6.96 -14.67
CA ALA A 111 35.44 -7.41 -13.53
C ALA A 111 35.19 -8.89 -13.19
N GLU A 112 33.97 -9.40 -13.33
CA GLU A 112 33.64 -10.82 -13.16
C GLU A 112 34.50 -11.69 -14.09
N ALA A 113 34.61 -11.32 -15.37
CA ALA A 113 35.44 -12.02 -16.36
C ALA A 113 36.93 -12.05 -15.95
N MET A 114 37.45 -10.93 -15.43
CA MET A 114 38.84 -10.84 -14.95
C MET A 114 39.09 -11.66 -13.68
N ILE A 115 38.11 -11.73 -12.77
CA ILE A 115 38.20 -12.57 -11.57
C ILE A 115 38.21 -14.06 -11.97
N GLY A 116 37.43 -14.45 -12.98
CA GLY A 116 37.48 -15.79 -13.57
C GLY A 116 38.87 -16.14 -14.12
N GLN A 117 39.62 -15.15 -14.62
CA GLN A 117 41.02 -15.27 -15.04
C GLN A 117 42.03 -15.26 -13.87
N ARG A 118 41.56 -15.34 -12.62
CA ARG A 118 42.37 -15.33 -11.39
C ARG A 118 43.16 -14.03 -11.18
N ILE A 119 42.59 -12.89 -11.59
CA ILE A 119 43.11 -11.56 -11.23
C ILE A 119 42.53 -11.16 -9.87
N HIS A 120 43.37 -10.69 -8.95
CA HIS A 120 42.95 -10.29 -7.62
C HIS A 120 42.09 -9.00 -7.68
N PRO A 121 40.94 -8.91 -6.98
CA PRO A 121 40.06 -7.73 -7.04
C PRO A 121 40.77 -6.40 -6.73
N GLN A 122 41.70 -6.39 -5.78
CA GLN A 122 42.48 -5.20 -5.46
C GLN A 122 43.33 -4.68 -6.64
N THR A 123 43.82 -5.57 -7.50
CA THR A 123 44.56 -5.18 -8.71
C THR A 123 43.63 -4.58 -9.75
N ILE A 124 42.41 -5.12 -9.88
CA ILE A 124 41.36 -4.55 -10.75
C ILE A 124 41.01 -3.14 -10.30
N ILE A 125 40.79 -2.94 -8.99
CA ILE A 125 40.52 -1.63 -8.39
C ILE A 125 41.64 -0.63 -8.67
N SER A 126 42.91 -1.05 -8.54
CA SER A 126 44.07 -0.20 -8.86
C SER A 126 44.04 0.25 -10.33
N GLY A 127 43.75 -0.66 -11.25
CA GLY A 127 43.60 -0.35 -12.67
C GLY A 127 42.41 0.60 -12.95
N TYR A 128 41.26 0.37 -12.34
CA TYR A 128 40.08 1.23 -12.49
C TYR A 128 40.31 2.65 -11.95
N ARG A 129 41.02 2.81 -10.83
CA ARG A 129 41.39 4.14 -10.32
C ARG A 129 42.31 4.90 -11.29
N LYS A 130 43.27 4.22 -11.91
CA LYS A 130 44.14 4.80 -12.94
C LYS A 130 43.31 5.20 -14.17
N ALA A 131 42.46 4.31 -14.65
CA ALA A 131 41.55 4.59 -15.78
C ALA A 131 40.63 5.78 -15.49
N LEU A 132 40.07 5.89 -14.28
CA LEU A 132 39.23 7.00 -13.87
C LEU A 132 39.95 8.35 -13.97
N ASN A 133 41.21 8.43 -13.51
CA ASN A 133 41.98 9.68 -13.58
C ASN A 133 42.21 10.09 -15.05
N VAL A 134 42.58 9.14 -15.90
CA VAL A 134 42.76 9.38 -17.35
C VAL A 134 41.45 9.82 -18.00
N ALA A 135 40.34 9.16 -17.69
CA ALA A 135 39.02 9.52 -18.21
C ALA A 135 38.59 10.92 -17.76
N LYS A 136 38.82 11.27 -16.48
CA LYS A 136 38.56 12.62 -15.95
C LYS A 136 39.36 13.69 -16.69
N ASP A 137 40.62 13.43 -16.97
CA ASP A 137 41.49 14.41 -17.62
C ASP A 137 41.17 14.54 -19.11
N ALA A 138 40.85 13.44 -19.79
CA ALA A 138 40.35 13.45 -21.16
C ALA A 138 39.05 14.26 -21.28
N LEU A 139 38.09 14.04 -20.38
CA LEU A 139 36.82 14.77 -20.37
C LEU A 139 37.01 16.27 -20.13
N LYS A 140 37.88 16.65 -19.18
CA LYS A 140 38.23 18.06 -18.94
C LYS A 140 38.88 18.70 -20.16
N SER A 141 39.73 17.97 -20.89
CA SER A 141 40.45 18.49 -22.06
C SER A 141 39.54 18.74 -23.27
N ALA A 142 38.47 17.95 -23.41
CA ALA A 142 37.48 18.10 -24.48
C ALA A 142 36.32 19.05 -24.13
N ALA A 143 36.20 19.45 -22.85
CA ALA A 143 35.17 20.36 -22.43
C ALA A 143 35.44 21.78 -22.95
N TYR A 144 34.42 22.42 -23.51
CA TYR A 144 34.48 23.83 -23.89
C TYR A 144 33.57 24.66 -22.97
N THR A 145 33.90 25.94 -22.80
CA THR A 145 33.16 26.86 -21.91
C THR A 145 32.29 27.78 -22.73
N SER A 146 31.01 27.85 -22.39
CA SER A 146 30.04 28.71 -23.08
C SER A 146 30.26 30.20 -22.74
N ASN A 147 30.29 31.05 -23.76
CA ASN A 147 30.26 32.51 -23.62
C ASN A 147 28.86 33.00 -23.20
N GLN A 148 28.73 34.22 -22.64
CA GLN A 148 27.43 34.74 -22.17
C GLN A 148 26.35 34.84 -23.26
N GLU A 149 26.73 35.17 -24.50
CA GLU A 149 25.80 35.27 -25.64
C GLU A 149 25.34 33.89 -26.14
N GLN A 150 26.22 32.89 -26.07
CA GLN A 150 25.94 31.50 -26.47
C GLN A 150 25.26 30.69 -25.37
N LEU A 151 25.34 31.14 -24.11
CA LEU A 151 24.82 30.42 -22.95
C LEU A 151 23.33 30.09 -23.09
N ARG A 152 22.51 31.00 -23.63
CA ARG A 152 21.08 30.73 -23.82
C ARG A 152 20.85 29.64 -24.88
N GLU A 153 21.63 29.66 -25.95
CA GLU A 153 21.54 28.66 -27.03
C GLU A 153 22.03 27.29 -26.55
N ASP A 154 23.13 27.25 -25.81
CA ASP A 154 23.68 26.02 -25.23
C ASP A 154 22.72 25.44 -24.18
N LEU A 155 22.12 26.27 -23.32
CA LEU A 155 21.07 25.84 -22.38
C LEU A 155 19.88 25.22 -23.11
N MET A 156 19.46 25.78 -24.26
CA MET A 156 18.40 25.20 -25.09
C MET A 156 18.80 23.82 -25.63
N LYS A 157 20.02 23.67 -26.14
CA LYS A 157 20.55 22.38 -26.66
C LYS A 157 20.64 21.31 -25.56
N ILE A 158 21.12 21.69 -24.38
CA ILE A 158 21.20 20.79 -23.21
C ILE A 158 19.80 20.36 -22.75
N ALA A 159 18.85 21.30 -22.67
CA ALA A 159 17.47 21.00 -22.29
C ALA A 159 16.81 20.03 -23.28
N LYS A 160 16.96 20.26 -24.59
CA LYS A 160 16.46 19.35 -25.63
C LYS A 160 17.05 17.95 -25.50
N THR A 161 18.35 17.87 -25.23
CA THR A 161 19.05 16.59 -25.07
C THR A 161 18.50 15.79 -23.87
N SER A 162 18.33 16.45 -22.71
CA SER A 162 17.80 15.79 -21.48
C SER A 162 16.32 15.38 -21.61
N LEU A 163 15.53 16.12 -22.38
CA LEU A 163 14.12 15.81 -22.64
C LEU A 163 13.91 14.75 -23.75
N GLY A 164 14.96 14.46 -24.54
CA GLY A 164 14.86 13.66 -25.76
C GLY A 164 14.47 12.19 -25.55
N SER A 165 14.71 11.62 -24.37
CA SER A 165 14.36 10.23 -24.03
C SER A 165 13.01 10.05 -23.34
N LYS A 166 12.26 11.13 -23.12
CA LYS A 166 11.07 11.16 -22.25
C LYS A 166 9.79 11.40 -23.05
N ILE A 167 8.64 11.34 -22.38
CA ILE A 167 7.33 11.64 -23.00
C ILE A 167 7.30 13.03 -23.64
N LEU A 168 8.07 13.98 -23.09
CA LEU A 168 8.20 15.34 -23.60
C LEU A 168 9.00 15.47 -24.89
N SER A 169 9.58 14.40 -25.43
CA SER A 169 10.39 14.40 -26.65
C SER A 169 9.67 15.03 -27.85
N GLN A 170 8.37 14.75 -28.02
CA GLN A 170 7.55 15.27 -29.12
C GLN A 170 7.41 16.80 -29.10
N HIS A 171 7.39 17.40 -27.91
CA HIS A 171 7.27 18.85 -27.70
C HIS A 171 8.51 19.42 -26.99
N SER A 172 9.67 18.81 -27.23
CA SER A 172 10.93 19.11 -26.52
C SER A 172 11.34 20.57 -26.69
N ASP A 173 11.10 21.18 -27.86
CA ASP A 173 11.38 22.58 -28.13
C ASP A 173 10.62 23.54 -27.22
N HIS A 174 9.33 23.24 -26.98
CA HIS A 174 8.46 24.05 -26.13
C HIS A 174 8.90 23.95 -24.67
N PHE A 175 9.06 22.73 -24.16
CA PHE A 175 9.49 22.50 -22.77
C PHE A 175 10.92 22.96 -22.49
N ALA A 176 11.83 22.83 -23.47
CA ALA A 176 13.18 23.39 -23.38
C ALA A 176 13.13 24.91 -23.21
N LYS A 177 12.31 25.61 -24.00
CA LYS A 177 12.13 27.07 -23.86
C LYS A 177 11.60 27.44 -22.47
N LEU A 178 10.58 26.72 -21.98
CA LEU A 178 10.01 26.94 -20.65
C LEU A 178 11.05 26.74 -19.53
N ALA A 179 11.82 25.65 -19.59
CA ALA A 179 12.85 25.34 -18.61
C ALA A 179 13.97 26.39 -18.61
N VAL A 180 14.45 26.79 -19.79
CA VAL A 180 15.51 27.81 -19.91
C VAL A 180 15.03 29.17 -19.42
N GLU A 181 13.80 29.57 -19.76
CA GLU A 181 13.23 30.84 -19.27
C GLU A 181 13.03 30.83 -17.75
N ALA A 182 12.56 29.72 -17.17
CA ALA A 182 12.44 29.57 -15.73
C ALA A 182 13.79 29.67 -15.01
N VAL A 183 14.83 29.01 -15.53
CA VAL A 183 16.18 29.03 -14.93
C VAL A 183 16.85 30.39 -15.08
N LEU A 184 16.70 31.06 -16.22
CA LEU A 184 17.27 32.40 -16.42
C LEU A 184 16.62 33.46 -15.52
N ARG A 185 15.34 33.32 -15.18
CA ARG A 185 14.66 34.21 -14.21
C ARG A 185 15.29 34.15 -12.81
N LEU A 186 15.82 32.99 -12.39
CA LEU A 186 16.39 32.79 -11.06
C LEU A 186 17.71 33.55 -10.79
N SER A 187 18.30 34.22 -11.79
CA SER A 187 19.41 35.18 -11.64
C SER A 187 20.56 34.73 -10.71
N GLY A 188 20.90 33.43 -10.70
CA GLY A 188 22.06 32.87 -9.99
C GLY A 188 21.85 32.41 -8.54
N LYS A 189 20.71 32.69 -7.90
CA LYS A 189 20.32 32.06 -6.61
C LYS A 189 19.45 30.84 -6.88
N VAL A 190 20.10 29.81 -7.41
CA VAL A 190 19.42 28.71 -8.06
C VAL A 190 19.07 27.63 -7.03
N SER A 191 17.94 27.80 -6.33
CA SER A 191 17.23 26.69 -5.69
C SER A 191 16.08 26.26 -6.60
N LEU A 192 15.97 24.96 -6.85
CA LEU A 192 14.86 24.38 -7.62
C LEU A 192 13.52 24.60 -6.90
N ASP A 193 13.55 24.71 -5.58
CA ASP A 193 12.36 24.95 -4.75
C ASP A 193 11.67 26.27 -5.09
N SER A 194 12.35 27.22 -5.73
CA SER A 194 11.78 28.49 -6.18
C SER A 194 10.87 28.35 -7.41
N ILE A 195 10.94 27.23 -8.14
CA ILE A 195 10.08 26.93 -9.28
C ILE A 195 8.93 26.06 -8.80
N GLN A 196 7.70 26.57 -8.89
CA GLN A 196 6.51 25.79 -8.60
C GLN A 196 5.97 25.15 -9.88
N VAL A 197 5.83 23.83 -9.89
CA VAL A 197 5.16 23.12 -10.98
C VAL A 197 3.73 22.81 -10.56
N ILE A 198 2.75 23.26 -11.34
CA ILE A 198 1.32 23.08 -11.09
C ILE A 198 0.75 22.17 -12.18
N LYS A 199 0.31 20.98 -11.80
CA LYS A 199 -0.30 20.02 -12.73
C LYS A 199 -1.81 20.22 -12.78
N LYS A 200 -2.38 20.41 -13.97
CA LYS A 200 -3.83 20.45 -14.16
C LYS A 200 -4.26 19.58 -15.34
N LEU A 201 -5.26 18.74 -15.09
CA LEU A 201 -5.84 17.85 -16.08
C LEU A 201 -6.59 18.63 -17.16
N GLY A 202 -6.56 18.07 -18.38
CA GLY A 202 -7.22 18.58 -19.57
C GLY A 202 -6.32 19.43 -20.47
N GLY A 203 -6.69 19.54 -21.74
CA GLY A 203 -5.89 20.22 -22.77
C GLY A 203 -4.78 19.35 -23.36
N SER A 204 -3.99 19.95 -24.23
CA SER A 204 -2.77 19.37 -24.81
C SER A 204 -1.56 19.69 -23.94
N MET A 205 -0.46 18.94 -24.13
CA MET A 205 0.82 19.24 -23.49
C MET A 205 1.38 20.60 -23.93
N GLU A 206 1.07 21.03 -25.16
CA GLU A 206 1.47 22.34 -25.71
C GLU A 206 0.80 23.52 -25.00
N ASP A 207 -0.34 23.30 -24.34
CA ASP A 207 -1.03 24.33 -23.55
C ASP A 207 -0.29 24.64 -22.22
N SER A 208 0.79 23.90 -21.91
CA SER A 208 1.63 24.17 -20.74
C SER A 208 2.39 25.48 -20.93
N TYR A 209 2.51 26.29 -19.89
CA TYR A 209 3.17 27.60 -19.98
C TYR A 209 3.85 28.02 -18.68
N LEU A 210 4.79 28.95 -18.80
CA LEU A 210 5.45 29.63 -17.69
C LEU A 210 4.73 30.95 -17.45
N ASP A 211 4.08 31.11 -16.29
CA ASP A 211 3.40 32.35 -15.96
C ASP A 211 4.41 33.50 -15.79
N GLU A 212 4.11 34.71 -16.26
CA GLU A 212 5.01 35.86 -16.16
C GLU A 212 5.26 36.32 -14.72
N GLY A 213 4.37 35.99 -13.80
CA GLY A 213 4.57 36.24 -12.38
C GLY A 213 4.50 34.95 -11.57
N PHE A 214 3.48 34.84 -10.72
CA PHE A 214 3.33 33.72 -9.80
C PHE A 214 1.86 33.33 -9.66
N LEU A 215 1.60 32.03 -9.63
CA LEU A 215 0.27 31.45 -9.43
C LEU A 215 0.21 30.77 -8.08
N LEU A 216 -0.80 31.13 -7.29
CA LEU A 216 -1.08 30.50 -6.01
C LEU A 216 -2.45 29.82 -6.07
N GLU A 217 -2.50 28.53 -5.74
CA GLU A 217 -3.73 27.74 -5.70
C GLU A 217 -4.58 28.07 -4.46
N LYS A 218 -5.17 29.26 -4.47
CA LYS A 218 -6.02 29.79 -3.42
C LYS A 218 -7.13 30.64 -4.00
N ARG A 219 -8.13 30.92 -3.15
CA ARG A 219 -9.24 31.84 -3.44
C ARG A 219 -9.10 33.06 -2.55
N ALA A 220 -9.63 34.20 -2.99
CA ALA A 220 -9.80 35.34 -2.12
C ALA A 220 -10.83 35.01 -1.02
N GLY A 221 -10.68 35.61 0.16
CA GLY A 221 -11.61 35.42 1.27
C GLY A 221 -13.02 35.92 0.94
N MET A 222 -14.00 35.49 1.73
CA MET A 222 -15.40 35.86 1.49
C MET A 222 -15.61 37.38 1.64
N TYR A 223 -16.33 37.99 0.69
CA TYR A 223 -16.61 39.43 0.64
C TYR A 223 -15.39 40.35 0.52
N GLN A 224 -14.23 39.81 0.14
CA GLN A 224 -13.02 40.59 -0.14
C GLN A 224 -12.90 40.96 -1.63
N PRO A 225 -12.10 41.98 -1.99
CA PRO A 225 -11.85 42.33 -3.38
C PRO A 225 -11.30 41.12 -4.17
N GLN A 226 -11.86 40.83 -5.35
CA GLN A 226 -11.37 39.73 -6.21
C GLN A 226 -10.18 40.15 -7.09
N GLN A 227 -9.97 41.46 -7.22
CA GLN A 227 -8.89 42.06 -8.00
C GLN A 227 -8.31 43.24 -7.23
N ILE A 228 -6.98 43.33 -7.15
CA ILE A 228 -6.25 44.41 -6.50
C ILE A 228 -5.19 44.94 -7.45
N THR A 229 -5.25 46.25 -7.73
CA THR A 229 -4.22 46.99 -8.46
C THR A 229 -3.25 47.64 -7.47
N ASP A 230 -1.96 47.69 -7.81
CA ASP A 230 -0.88 48.22 -6.98
C ASP A 230 -0.88 47.65 -5.56
N ALA A 231 -0.75 46.33 -5.49
CA ALA A 231 -0.75 45.57 -4.26
C ALA A 231 0.47 45.91 -3.38
N LYS A 232 0.20 46.29 -2.13
CA LYS A 232 1.13 46.38 -1.00
C LYS A 232 0.84 45.22 -0.04
N ILE A 233 1.77 44.29 0.00
CA ILE A 233 1.55 42.95 0.53
C ILE A 233 2.38 42.74 1.79
N LEU A 234 1.73 42.31 2.87
CA LEU A 234 2.41 41.82 4.06
C LEU A 234 2.41 40.30 4.07
N ILE A 235 3.60 39.71 4.18
CA ILE A 235 3.79 38.27 4.23
C ILE A 235 4.10 37.88 5.67
N ALA A 236 3.24 37.04 6.25
CA ALA A 236 3.21 36.76 7.67
C ALA A 236 3.29 35.27 8.00
N ASN A 237 3.88 34.97 9.15
CA ASN A 237 3.76 33.68 9.82
C ASN A 237 3.29 33.90 11.27
N THR A 238 2.00 34.18 11.44
CA THR A 238 1.41 34.45 12.76
C THR A 238 0.11 33.67 12.96
N PRO A 239 -0.20 33.21 14.18
CA PRO A 239 -1.49 32.59 14.45
C PRO A 239 -2.63 33.61 14.32
N MET A 240 -3.64 33.28 13.52
CA MET A 240 -4.86 34.07 13.31
C MET A 240 -6.12 33.28 13.70
N ASP A 241 -5.97 32.40 14.70
CA ASP A 241 -7.04 31.59 15.30
C ASP A 241 -7.26 32.04 16.75
N THR A 242 -6.29 31.71 17.61
CA THR A 242 -6.28 32.06 19.03
C THR A 242 -4.90 32.57 19.42
N ASP A 243 -4.86 33.70 20.14
CA ASP A 243 -3.61 34.24 20.68
C ASP A 243 -3.33 33.59 22.06
N LYS A 244 -3.02 32.29 22.03
CA LYS A 244 -2.76 31.51 23.24
C LYS A 244 -1.47 31.97 23.90
N ILE A 245 -1.53 32.16 25.22
CA ILE A 245 -0.35 32.39 26.05
C ILE A 245 0.58 31.17 25.89
N LYS A 246 1.81 31.39 25.39
CA LYS A 246 2.80 30.32 25.11
C LYS A 246 3.35 29.60 26.35
N VAL A 247 2.78 29.84 27.52
CA VAL A 247 3.15 29.15 28.77
C VAL A 247 2.39 27.83 28.84
N PHE A 248 3.07 26.74 28.47
CA PHE A 248 2.51 25.39 28.49
C PHE A 248 1.92 25.04 29.87
N GLY A 249 0.68 24.56 29.88
CA GLY A 249 -0.02 24.17 31.11
C GLY A 249 -0.79 25.29 31.82
N SER A 250 -0.81 26.50 31.27
CA SER A 250 -1.65 27.58 31.77
C SER A 250 -3.12 27.21 31.66
N ARG A 251 -3.78 27.02 32.80
CA ARG A 251 -5.22 26.80 32.89
C ARG A 251 -5.85 27.99 33.58
N ILE A 252 -6.81 28.61 32.92
CA ILE A 252 -7.60 29.68 33.53
C ILE A 252 -8.69 29.01 34.37
N LYS A 253 -8.62 29.17 35.70
CA LYS A 253 -9.71 28.80 36.61
C LYS A 253 -10.58 30.03 36.82
N VAL A 254 -11.87 29.91 36.52
CA VAL A 254 -12.87 30.95 36.72
C VAL A 254 -13.82 30.57 37.85
N ASP A 255 -14.24 31.57 38.63
CA ASP A 255 -15.16 31.37 39.76
C ASP A 255 -16.64 31.33 39.34
N SER A 256 -16.96 31.79 38.12
CA SER A 256 -18.33 31.88 37.60
C SER A 256 -18.37 31.82 36.07
N ILE A 257 -19.55 31.47 35.52
CA ILE A 257 -19.79 31.43 34.07
C ILE A 257 -19.69 32.83 33.45
N ALA A 258 -20.06 33.89 34.17
CA ALA A 258 -19.96 35.27 33.68
C ALA A 258 -18.52 35.66 33.33
N LYS A 259 -17.55 35.27 34.15
CA LYS A 259 -16.12 35.49 33.86
C LYS A 259 -15.64 34.76 32.60
N ILE A 260 -16.26 33.62 32.25
CA ILE A 260 -15.95 32.92 30.99
C ILE A 260 -16.39 33.77 29.78
N ALA A 261 -17.59 34.35 29.84
CA ALA A 261 -18.09 35.22 28.79
C ALA A 261 -17.24 36.49 28.63
N GLU A 262 -16.79 37.09 29.74
CA GLU A 262 -15.84 38.21 29.71
C GLU A 262 -14.51 37.82 29.05
N LEU A 263 -13.97 36.64 29.36
CA LEU A 263 -12.74 36.14 28.74
C LEU A 263 -12.91 35.91 27.23
N GLU A 264 -14.06 35.40 26.79
CA GLU A 264 -14.36 35.23 25.36
C GLU A 264 -14.36 36.57 24.62
N LEU A 265 -14.92 37.63 25.24
CA LEU A 265 -14.89 38.98 24.67
C LEU A 265 -13.47 39.53 24.60
N VAL A 266 -12.67 39.36 25.66
CA VAL A 266 -11.26 39.79 25.67
C VAL A 266 -10.44 39.07 24.60
N GLU A 267 -10.68 37.78 24.36
CA GLU A 267 -10.01 37.04 23.28
C GLU A 267 -10.38 37.60 21.89
N LYS A 268 -11.66 37.94 21.67
CA LYS A 268 -12.10 38.60 20.42
C LYS A 268 -11.48 39.99 20.26
N ASP A 269 -11.47 40.80 21.31
CA ASP A 269 -10.89 42.14 21.28
C ASP A 269 -9.38 42.10 20.99
N LYS A 270 -8.63 41.16 21.58
CA LYS A 270 -7.21 40.95 21.23
C LYS A 270 -7.00 40.62 19.76
N MET A 271 -7.85 39.77 19.19
CA MET A 271 -7.78 39.45 17.75
C MET A 271 -8.10 40.68 16.90
N LYS A 272 -9.06 41.50 17.32
CA LYS A 272 -9.40 42.77 16.65
C LYS A 272 -8.24 43.77 16.69
N GLU A 273 -7.63 43.98 17.86
CA GLU A 273 -6.45 44.82 18.03
C GLU A 273 -5.29 44.33 17.13
N LYS A 274 -5.09 43.02 17.03
CA LYS A 274 -4.06 42.42 16.17
C LYS A 274 -4.30 42.72 14.68
N VAL A 275 -5.54 42.58 14.21
CA VAL A 275 -5.90 42.94 12.82
C VAL A 275 -5.76 44.45 12.60
N GLU A 276 -6.11 45.28 13.58
CA GLU A 276 -5.88 46.73 13.54
C GLU A 276 -4.41 47.09 13.41
N LYS A 277 -3.53 46.44 14.17
CA LYS A 277 -2.07 46.60 14.02
C LYS A 277 -1.60 46.23 12.62
N ILE A 278 -2.10 45.14 12.04
CA ILE A 278 -1.75 44.72 10.67
C ILE A 278 -2.21 45.76 9.63
N CYS A 279 -3.43 46.27 9.76
CA CYS A 279 -3.95 47.29 8.85
C CYS A 279 -3.26 48.65 9.00
N ALA A 280 -2.69 48.95 10.18
CA ALA A 280 -1.93 50.19 10.41
C ALA A 280 -0.69 50.32 9.51
N HIS A 281 -0.19 49.21 8.94
CA HIS A 281 0.89 49.21 7.94
C HIS A 281 0.46 49.74 6.56
N GLY A 282 -0.83 50.05 6.35
CA GLY A 282 -1.34 50.60 5.09
C GLY A 282 -1.30 49.60 3.93
N ILE A 283 -1.56 48.32 4.24
CA ILE A 283 -1.54 47.21 3.29
C ILE A 283 -2.92 46.99 2.67
N ASN A 284 -2.94 46.47 1.44
CA ASN A 284 -4.18 46.04 0.77
C ASN A 284 -4.30 44.51 0.65
N VAL A 285 -3.19 43.79 0.88
CA VAL A 285 -3.16 42.32 0.86
C VAL A 285 -2.37 41.81 2.06
N PHE A 286 -2.95 40.84 2.75
CA PHE A 286 -2.33 40.13 3.86
C PHE A 286 -2.22 38.65 3.51
N ILE A 287 -1.00 38.13 3.44
CA ILE A 287 -0.74 36.71 3.18
C ILE A 287 -0.22 36.09 4.46
N ASN A 288 -0.89 35.05 4.96
CA ASN A 288 -0.48 34.34 6.16
C ASN A 288 -0.22 32.87 5.89
N ARG A 289 0.83 32.34 6.52
CA ARG A 289 1.15 30.91 6.49
C ARG A 289 0.08 30.09 7.18
N GLN A 290 -0.39 30.60 8.30
CA GLN A 290 -1.38 29.92 9.12
C GLN A 290 -2.78 30.25 8.62
N LEU A 291 -3.74 29.43 9.05
CA LEU A 291 -5.16 29.68 8.79
C LEU A 291 -5.58 31.01 9.43
N ILE A 292 -6.53 31.68 8.79
CA ILE A 292 -7.18 32.90 9.24
C ILE A 292 -8.63 32.51 9.54
N TYR A 293 -9.01 32.50 10.82
CA TYR A 293 -10.37 32.11 11.19
C TYR A 293 -11.40 33.17 10.78
N ASN A 294 -12.66 32.75 10.75
CA ASN A 294 -13.79 33.55 10.26
C ASN A 294 -13.88 34.96 10.87
N TYR A 295 -13.57 35.13 12.16
CA TYR A 295 -13.67 36.44 12.82
C TYR A 295 -12.58 37.42 12.33
N PRO A 296 -11.27 37.08 12.36
CA PRO A 296 -10.26 37.87 11.68
C PRO A 296 -10.49 38.09 10.18
N GLU A 297 -10.97 37.06 9.46
CA GLU A 297 -11.29 37.17 8.02
C GLU A 297 -12.36 38.24 7.76
N GLN A 298 -13.42 38.26 8.58
CA GLN A 298 -14.46 39.29 8.54
C GLN A 298 -13.88 40.69 8.77
N LEU A 299 -12.98 40.86 9.75
CA LEU A 299 -12.36 42.16 10.04
C LEU A 299 -11.49 42.67 8.89
N PHE A 300 -10.84 41.77 8.13
CA PHE A 300 -10.13 42.14 6.91
C PHE A 300 -11.10 42.54 5.78
N ALA A 301 -12.22 41.82 5.64
CA ALA A 301 -13.27 42.15 4.66
C ALA A 301 -13.88 43.54 4.93
N ASP A 302 -14.20 43.86 6.19
CA ASP A 302 -14.74 45.17 6.62
C ASP A 302 -13.78 46.33 6.28
N LYS A 303 -12.47 46.05 6.22
CA LYS A 303 -11.43 47.02 5.88
C LYS A 303 -10.99 46.98 4.41
N HIS A 304 -11.66 46.17 3.59
CA HIS A 304 -11.32 45.94 2.18
C HIS A 304 -9.88 45.46 1.94
N VAL A 305 -9.32 44.69 2.88
CA VAL A 305 -8.01 44.03 2.73
C VAL A 305 -8.23 42.58 2.27
N MET A 306 -7.54 42.17 1.22
CA MET A 306 -7.57 40.76 0.78
C MET A 306 -6.69 39.92 1.72
N ALA A 307 -7.29 38.94 2.38
CA ALA A 307 -6.60 37.99 3.24
C ALA A 307 -6.43 36.66 2.50
N ILE A 308 -5.19 36.21 2.35
CA ILE A 308 -4.84 34.92 1.76
C ILE A 308 -4.28 34.05 2.88
N GLU A 309 -4.98 32.97 3.20
CA GLU A 309 -4.61 32.06 4.28
C GLU A 309 -3.95 30.76 3.78
N HIS A 310 -3.29 30.09 4.72
CA HIS A 310 -2.77 28.73 4.54
C HIS A 310 -1.93 28.56 3.28
N ALA A 311 -1.07 29.54 3.00
CA ALA A 311 0.00 29.35 2.04
C ALA A 311 1.08 28.49 2.72
N ASP A 312 1.40 27.35 2.11
CA ASP A 312 2.41 26.43 2.63
C ASP A 312 3.77 27.13 2.80
N PHE A 313 4.66 26.51 3.57
CA PHE A 313 5.99 27.07 3.86
C PHE A 313 6.72 27.45 2.57
N GLU A 314 6.78 26.52 1.60
CA GLU A 314 7.36 26.78 0.27
C GLU A 314 6.62 27.88 -0.49
N GLY A 315 5.28 27.93 -0.41
CA GLY A 315 4.47 28.93 -1.08
C GLY A 315 4.80 30.35 -0.61
N ILE A 316 5.01 30.54 0.70
CA ILE A 316 5.37 31.83 1.28
C ILE A 316 6.80 32.25 0.97
N GLU A 317 7.75 31.32 0.99
CA GLU A 317 9.12 31.61 0.58
C GLU A 317 9.18 32.04 -0.89
N ARG A 318 8.46 31.33 -1.78
CA ARG A 318 8.32 31.72 -3.19
C ARG A 318 7.70 33.11 -3.33
N LEU A 319 6.60 33.39 -2.62
CA LEU A 319 5.95 34.70 -2.64
C LEU A 319 6.88 35.81 -2.14
N ALA A 320 7.67 35.57 -1.10
CA ALA A 320 8.66 36.53 -0.62
C ALA A 320 9.72 36.84 -1.70
N LEU A 321 10.19 35.83 -2.43
CA LEU A 321 11.14 36.00 -3.54
C LEU A 321 10.54 36.72 -4.75
N VAL A 322 9.26 36.46 -5.07
CA VAL A 322 8.55 37.10 -6.18
C VAL A 322 8.26 38.57 -5.88
N LEU A 323 7.64 38.82 -4.72
CA LEU A 323 7.12 40.13 -4.31
C LEU A 323 8.20 41.03 -3.69
N GLY A 324 9.32 40.45 -3.27
CA GLY A 324 10.42 41.17 -2.62
C GLY A 324 10.19 41.57 -1.17
N GLY A 325 9.14 41.01 -0.53
CA GLY A 325 8.81 41.24 0.87
C GLY A 325 9.53 40.29 1.82
N GLU A 326 9.55 40.63 3.10
CA GLU A 326 10.09 39.78 4.16
C GLU A 326 8.98 38.98 4.87
N ILE A 327 9.28 37.75 5.29
CA ILE A 327 8.36 36.92 6.07
C ILE A 327 8.45 37.34 7.52
N VAL A 328 7.42 38.02 8.01
CA VAL A 328 7.40 38.55 9.38
C VAL A 328 6.51 37.74 10.33
N SER A 329 6.92 37.62 11.58
CA SER A 329 6.09 37.01 12.65
C SER A 329 5.56 38.03 13.65
N THR A 330 6.22 39.19 13.74
CA THR A 330 5.94 40.31 14.64
C THR A 330 5.64 41.56 13.83
N PHE A 331 4.65 42.35 14.27
CA PHE A 331 4.11 43.49 13.51
C PHE A 331 4.04 44.79 14.34
N ASP A 332 4.72 44.83 15.49
CA ASP A 332 4.58 45.94 16.44
C ASP A 332 5.24 47.24 15.95
N THR A 333 6.28 47.16 15.12
CA THR A 333 6.97 48.32 14.54
C THR A 333 6.83 48.37 13.02
N PRO A 334 6.10 49.37 12.45
CA PRO A 334 5.92 49.50 11.00
C PRO A 334 7.18 49.87 10.20
N THR A 335 8.18 50.48 10.83
CA THR A 335 9.37 50.98 10.14
C THR A 335 10.36 49.89 9.75
N ASP A 336 10.31 48.74 10.41
CA ASP A 336 11.36 47.71 10.29
C ASP A 336 10.99 46.62 9.26
N ILE A 337 9.78 46.67 8.69
CA ILE A 337 9.22 45.61 7.86
C ILE A 337 9.28 45.97 6.39
N LYS A 338 9.95 45.13 5.60
CA LYS A 338 9.94 45.25 4.14
C LYS A 338 8.68 44.61 3.56
N LEU A 339 7.73 45.46 3.12
CA LEU A 339 6.53 45.03 2.42
C LEU A 339 6.84 44.54 1.00
N GLY A 340 6.10 43.54 0.53
CA GLY A 340 6.11 43.10 -0.86
C GLY A 340 5.24 44.00 -1.74
N SER A 341 5.52 44.02 -3.04
CA SER A 341 4.71 44.76 -4.01
C SER A 341 4.42 43.97 -5.29
N CYS A 342 3.25 44.22 -5.88
CA CYS A 342 2.81 43.63 -7.15
C CYS A 342 1.90 44.61 -7.91
N LYS A 343 1.91 44.63 -9.24
CA LYS A 343 1.05 45.54 -10.02
C LYS A 343 -0.42 45.10 -10.02
N LEU A 344 -0.65 43.80 -10.17
CA LEU A 344 -2.00 43.25 -10.24
C LEU A 344 -2.06 41.90 -9.53
N ILE A 345 -3.10 41.71 -8.72
CA ILE A 345 -3.52 40.40 -8.21
C ILE A 345 -4.95 40.20 -8.67
N GLU A 346 -5.19 39.09 -9.36
CA GLU A 346 -6.54 38.74 -9.81
C GLU A 346 -6.79 37.24 -9.68
N GLN A 347 -8.06 36.88 -9.58
CA GLN A 347 -8.47 35.48 -9.56
C GLN A 347 -8.63 34.96 -11.00
N VAL A 348 -7.90 33.90 -11.34
CA VAL A 348 -7.96 33.23 -12.64
C VAL A 348 -8.39 31.78 -12.48
N THR A 349 -9.15 31.26 -13.44
CA THR A 349 -9.56 29.86 -13.47
C THR A 349 -8.66 29.09 -14.43
N ILE A 350 -8.04 28.00 -13.95
CA ILE A 350 -7.20 27.12 -14.77
C ILE A 350 -7.76 25.70 -14.65
N GLY A 351 -8.41 25.21 -15.71
CA GLY A 351 -9.21 23.98 -15.65
C GLY A 351 -10.46 24.21 -14.80
N GLU A 352 -10.62 23.44 -13.72
CA GLU A 352 -11.73 23.56 -12.78
C GLU A 352 -11.36 24.34 -11.51
N ASP A 353 -10.07 24.58 -11.30
CA ASP A 353 -9.54 25.18 -10.07
C ASP A 353 -9.32 26.68 -10.22
N MET A 354 -9.46 27.38 -9.09
CA MET A 354 -9.29 28.83 -9.00
C MET A 354 -7.92 29.15 -8.41
N PHE A 355 -7.23 30.09 -9.04
CA PHE A 355 -5.90 30.55 -8.69
C PHE A 355 -5.89 32.06 -8.46
N LEU A 356 -4.95 32.53 -7.64
CA LEU A 356 -4.58 33.93 -7.57
C LEU A 356 -3.32 34.14 -8.42
N ARG A 357 -3.43 34.98 -9.45
CA ARG A 357 -2.33 35.36 -10.32
C ARG A 357 -1.75 36.69 -9.87
N PHE A 358 -0.45 36.69 -9.57
CA PHE A 358 0.33 37.86 -9.22
C PHE A 358 1.10 38.32 -10.47
N SER A 359 0.75 39.45 -11.06
CA SER A 359 1.36 39.97 -12.29
C SER A 359 2.12 41.28 -12.09
N GLY A 360 3.22 41.46 -12.82
CA GLY A 360 4.05 42.67 -12.72
C GLY A 360 4.88 42.72 -11.44
N VAL A 361 5.62 41.66 -11.17
CA VAL A 361 6.39 41.45 -9.95
C VAL A 361 7.80 42.08 -10.05
N PRO A 362 8.36 42.64 -8.96
CA PRO A 362 9.58 43.45 -9.02
C PRO A 362 10.88 42.62 -9.11
N LEU A 363 10.96 41.48 -8.42
CA LEU A 363 12.18 40.65 -8.34
C LEU A 363 12.10 39.41 -9.22
N GLY A 364 10.90 38.82 -9.39
CA GLY A 364 10.67 37.69 -10.31
C GLY A 364 11.56 36.47 -10.09
N GLN A 365 12.12 36.30 -8.87
CA GLN A 365 13.09 35.24 -8.53
C GLN A 365 12.44 33.89 -8.20
N ALA A 366 11.13 33.77 -8.34
CA ALA A 366 10.39 32.52 -8.28
C ALA A 366 9.32 32.57 -9.37
N CYS A 367 8.94 31.40 -9.89
CA CYS A 367 8.01 31.31 -11.02
C CYS A 367 7.12 30.08 -10.90
N SER A 368 6.00 30.13 -11.59
CA SER A 368 5.04 29.02 -11.65
C SER A 368 4.96 28.49 -13.09
N VAL A 369 5.25 27.21 -13.26
CA VAL A 369 5.04 26.48 -14.51
C VAL A 369 3.74 25.70 -14.40
N VAL A 370 2.81 25.93 -15.31
CA VAL A 370 1.55 25.18 -15.39
C VAL A 370 1.73 24.08 -16.43
N LEU A 371 1.55 22.84 -15.99
CA LEU A 371 1.52 21.66 -16.85
C LEU A 371 0.07 21.26 -17.13
N ARG A 372 -0.26 21.16 -18.41
CA ARG A 372 -1.54 20.69 -18.93
C ARG A 372 -1.33 19.35 -19.62
N GLY A 373 -2.31 18.46 -19.54
CA GLY A 373 -2.16 17.10 -20.07
C GLY A 373 -3.43 16.27 -19.97
N ALA A 374 -3.54 15.26 -20.84
CA ALA A 374 -4.74 14.46 -20.99
C ALA A 374 -4.98 13.50 -19.81
N THR A 375 -3.92 12.92 -19.25
CA THR A 375 -3.99 11.94 -18.15
C THR A 375 -3.05 12.31 -17.02
N GLN A 376 -3.37 11.84 -15.80
CA GLN A 376 -2.55 12.10 -14.62
C GLN A 376 -1.15 11.50 -14.75
N GLN A 377 -1.04 10.32 -15.37
CA GLN A 377 0.24 9.63 -15.57
C GLN A 377 1.18 10.43 -16.48
N ILE A 378 0.65 11.03 -17.56
CA ILE A 378 1.43 11.88 -18.44
C ILE A 378 1.88 13.14 -17.71
N LEU A 379 1.00 13.75 -16.90
CA LEU A 379 1.34 14.93 -16.10
C LEU A 379 2.43 14.64 -15.06
N ASP A 380 2.32 13.51 -14.36
CA ASP A 380 3.30 13.10 -13.36
C ASP A 380 4.68 12.84 -13.99
N GLU A 381 4.71 12.21 -15.18
CA GLU A 381 5.97 12.01 -15.90
C GLU A 381 6.50 13.30 -16.54
N ALA A 382 5.62 14.19 -17.00
CA ALA A 382 6.01 15.50 -17.52
C ALA A 382 6.61 16.41 -16.43
N GLU A 383 6.05 16.41 -15.22
CA GLU A 383 6.61 17.10 -14.06
C GLU A 383 8.01 16.60 -13.74
N ARG A 384 8.21 15.27 -13.71
CA ARG A 384 9.53 14.67 -13.50
C ARG A 384 10.50 15.01 -14.61
N SER A 385 10.07 14.86 -15.86
CA SER A 385 10.90 15.17 -17.04
C SER A 385 11.37 16.62 -17.03
N LEU A 386 10.48 17.55 -16.65
CA LEU A 386 10.81 18.95 -16.49
C LEU A 386 11.74 19.18 -15.30
N HIS A 387 11.52 18.50 -14.17
CA HIS A 387 12.39 18.58 -13.00
C HIS A 387 13.84 18.21 -13.33
N ASP A 388 14.06 17.12 -14.07
CA ASP A 388 15.40 16.68 -14.49
C ASP A 388 16.06 17.73 -15.39
N ALA A 389 15.31 18.27 -16.36
CA ALA A 389 15.81 19.33 -17.23
C ALA A 389 16.19 20.59 -16.41
N LEU A 390 15.36 20.99 -15.45
CA LEU A 390 15.68 22.08 -14.54
C LEU A 390 16.95 21.76 -13.72
N CYS A 391 17.10 20.56 -13.16
CA CYS A 391 18.31 20.17 -12.43
C CYS A 391 19.59 20.28 -13.27
N VAL A 392 19.55 19.82 -14.52
CA VAL A 392 20.70 19.91 -15.42
C VAL A 392 21.05 21.35 -15.76
N LEU A 393 20.05 22.16 -16.11
CA LEU A 393 20.25 23.56 -16.46
C LEU A 393 20.76 24.37 -15.27
N THR A 394 20.20 24.13 -14.08
CA THR A 394 20.64 24.78 -12.84
C THR A 394 22.07 24.39 -12.47
N THR A 395 22.46 23.14 -12.70
CA THR A 395 23.86 22.70 -12.53
C THR A 395 24.77 23.33 -13.57
N HIS A 396 24.33 23.46 -14.83
CA HIS A 396 25.11 24.09 -15.90
C HIS A 396 25.32 25.60 -15.68
N VAL A 397 24.36 26.30 -15.09
CA VAL A 397 24.56 27.70 -14.69
C VAL A 397 25.69 27.83 -13.66
N ARG A 398 25.92 26.81 -12.82
CA ARG A 398 27.05 26.76 -11.88
C ARG A 398 28.35 26.31 -12.57
N ASP A 399 28.30 25.28 -13.42
CA ASP A 399 29.41 24.77 -14.22
C ASP A 399 29.15 24.95 -15.72
N LYS A 400 29.70 26.02 -16.30
CA LYS A 400 29.48 26.46 -17.69
C LYS A 400 30.20 25.60 -18.74
N ARG A 401 30.74 24.45 -18.36
CA ARG A 401 31.44 23.53 -19.27
C ARG A 401 30.46 22.55 -19.90
N VAL A 402 30.60 22.38 -21.20
CA VAL A 402 29.81 21.46 -22.03
C VAL A 402 30.72 20.48 -22.77
N VAL A 403 30.15 19.32 -23.08
CA VAL A 403 30.81 18.23 -23.80
C VAL A 403 29.88 17.65 -24.86
N PRO A 404 30.43 17.08 -25.95
CA PRO A 404 29.62 16.44 -26.98
C PRO A 404 28.93 15.19 -26.41
N GLY A 405 27.62 15.10 -26.61
CA GLY A 405 26.81 13.98 -26.11
C GLY A 405 26.78 12.75 -27.02
N ALA A 406 25.65 12.06 -27.06
CA ALA A 406 25.36 10.95 -27.99
C ALA A 406 26.44 9.85 -28.06
N GLY A 407 27.12 9.57 -26.95
CA GLY A 407 28.17 8.55 -26.89
C GLY A 407 29.57 9.00 -27.29
N ALA A 408 29.73 10.24 -27.78
CA ALA A 408 31.03 10.76 -28.21
C ALA A 408 31.98 10.95 -27.02
N SER A 409 31.50 11.51 -25.90
CA SER A 409 32.28 11.68 -24.67
C SER A 409 32.77 10.34 -24.09
N GLU A 410 31.91 9.32 -24.09
CA GLU A 410 32.23 7.97 -23.64
C GLU A 410 33.28 7.31 -24.56
N MET A 411 33.15 7.48 -25.88
CA MET A 411 34.13 6.94 -26.83
C MET A 411 35.48 7.64 -26.73
N LEU A 412 35.49 8.97 -26.53
CA LEU A 412 36.70 9.75 -26.33
C LEU A 412 37.45 9.26 -25.10
N THR A 413 36.75 9.16 -23.96
CA THR A 413 37.34 8.70 -22.70
C THR A 413 37.80 7.24 -22.80
N ALA A 414 37.05 6.37 -23.48
CA ALA A 414 37.46 5.00 -23.74
C ALA A 414 38.75 4.91 -24.58
N THR A 415 38.86 5.73 -25.63
CA THR A 415 40.04 5.79 -26.50
C THR A 415 41.27 6.29 -25.74
N ALA A 416 41.10 7.31 -24.89
CA ALA A 416 42.16 7.82 -24.04
C ALA A 416 42.65 6.77 -23.02
N VAL A 417 41.72 6.08 -22.35
CA VAL A 417 42.05 5.00 -21.41
C VAL A 417 42.74 3.82 -22.11
N MET A 418 42.30 3.46 -23.32
CA MET A 418 42.91 2.39 -24.12
C MET A 418 44.33 2.75 -24.60
N SER A 419 44.58 4.02 -24.95
CA SER A 419 45.94 4.46 -25.28
C SER A 419 46.86 4.44 -24.07
N GLU A 420 46.35 4.79 -22.90
CA GLU A 420 47.14 4.77 -21.66
C GLU A 420 47.39 3.35 -21.14
N SER A 421 46.45 2.43 -21.31
CA SER A 421 46.62 1.03 -20.88
C SER A 421 47.83 0.36 -21.55
N GLN A 422 48.13 0.70 -22.81
CA GLN A 422 49.30 0.20 -23.54
C GLN A 422 50.64 0.63 -22.93
N LYS A 423 50.66 1.73 -22.17
CA LYS A 423 51.86 2.25 -21.49
C LYS A 423 52.06 1.65 -20.11
N VAL A 424 50.99 1.15 -19.48
CA VAL A 424 51.02 0.57 -18.13
C VAL A 424 51.40 -0.91 -18.22
N PRO A 425 52.46 -1.37 -17.52
CA PRO A 425 52.81 -2.79 -17.53
C PRO A 425 51.97 -3.61 -16.54
N GLY A 426 51.78 -4.89 -16.84
CA GLY A 426 51.22 -5.89 -15.93
C GLY A 426 49.69 -6.00 -15.93
N LYS A 427 49.14 -6.64 -14.89
CA LYS A 427 47.70 -6.98 -14.80
C LYS A 427 46.78 -5.76 -14.68
N GLU A 428 47.31 -4.62 -14.25
CA GLU A 428 46.54 -3.37 -14.16
C GLU A 428 46.15 -2.84 -15.55
N SER A 429 46.98 -3.11 -16.57
CA SER A 429 46.68 -2.77 -17.97
C SER A 429 45.38 -3.42 -18.45
N LEU A 430 45.20 -4.72 -18.15
CA LEU A 430 44.00 -5.47 -18.50
C LEU A 430 42.74 -4.88 -17.85
N ALA A 431 42.85 -4.39 -16.61
CA ALA A 431 41.76 -3.71 -15.93
C ALA A 431 41.45 -2.34 -16.55
N MET A 432 42.45 -1.59 -17.02
CA MET A 432 42.21 -0.35 -17.76
C MET A 432 41.53 -0.62 -19.12
N GLU A 433 41.93 -1.67 -19.84
CA GLU A 433 41.25 -2.07 -21.09
C GLU A 433 39.80 -2.48 -20.85
N ALA A 434 39.54 -3.23 -19.77
CA ALA A 434 38.20 -3.60 -19.33
C ALA A 434 37.34 -2.37 -19.02
N TYR A 435 37.91 -1.36 -18.37
CA TYR A 435 37.23 -0.09 -18.10
C TYR A 435 36.84 0.64 -19.40
N ALA A 436 37.75 0.69 -20.37
CA ALA A 436 37.46 1.26 -21.69
C ALA A 436 36.35 0.49 -22.43
N ARG A 437 36.33 -0.86 -22.34
CA ARG A 437 35.24 -1.67 -22.91
C ARG A 437 33.90 -1.37 -22.24
N ALA A 438 33.86 -1.22 -20.91
CA ALA A 438 32.65 -0.84 -20.18
C ALA A 438 32.12 0.55 -20.60
N LEU A 439 33.00 1.53 -20.84
CA LEU A 439 32.60 2.84 -21.36
C LEU A 439 31.93 2.73 -22.74
N ILE A 440 32.47 1.88 -23.63
CA ILE A 440 31.91 1.65 -24.97
C ILE A 440 30.52 0.98 -24.91
N LYS A 441 30.16 0.30 -23.81
CA LYS A 441 28.84 -0.30 -23.66
C LYS A 441 27.72 0.72 -23.57
N LEU A 442 27.96 1.92 -23.03
CA LEU A 442 26.95 2.98 -22.98
C LEU A 442 26.42 3.37 -24.39
N PRO A 443 27.26 3.79 -25.35
CA PRO A 443 26.78 4.05 -26.70
C PRO A 443 26.27 2.79 -27.42
N THR A 444 26.80 1.60 -27.09
CA THR A 444 26.29 0.34 -27.65
C THR A 444 24.81 0.14 -27.27
N ILE A 445 24.47 0.37 -26.00
CA ILE A 445 23.11 0.23 -25.47
C ILE A 445 22.16 1.27 -26.08
N ILE A 446 22.64 2.49 -26.33
CA ILE A 446 21.86 3.52 -27.02
C ILE A 446 21.47 3.04 -28.44
N CYS A 447 22.41 2.43 -29.17
CA CYS A 447 22.12 1.83 -30.48
C CYS A 447 21.16 0.64 -30.38
N ASP A 448 21.35 -0.24 -29.39
CA ASP A 448 20.49 -1.41 -29.18
C ASP A 448 19.03 -1.00 -28.90
N ASN A 449 18.83 0.01 -28.04
CA ASN A 449 17.49 0.55 -27.73
C ASN A 449 16.86 1.25 -28.94
N ALA A 450 17.66 1.80 -29.84
CA ALA A 450 17.20 2.37 -31.11
C ALA A 450 16.89 1.30 -32.18
N GLY A 451 17.26 0.03 -31.96
CA GLY A 451 17.12 -1.05 -32.95
C GLY A 451 18.12 -0.98 -34.10
N LEU A 452 19.24 -0.27 -33.92
CA LEU A 452 20.30 -0.15 -34.91
C LEU A 452 21.34 -1.27 -34.74
N ASP A 453 22.15 -1.55 -35.78
CA ASP A 453 23.29 -2.46 -35.64
C ASP A 453 24.40 -1.78 -34.81
N SER A 454 24.37 -2.06 -33.52
CA SER A 454 25.32 -1.50 -32.57
C SER A 454 26.76 -1.92 -32.83
N ALA A 455 27.01 -3.11 -33.39
CA ALA A 455 28.36 -3.57 -33.67
C ALA A 455 29.01 -2.79 -34.81
N GLU A 456 28.26 -2.53 -35.88
CA GLU A 456 28.74 -1.77 -37.05
C GLU A 456 28.98 -0.29 -36.68
N ILE A 457 27.98 0.37 -36.07
CA ILE A 457 28.06 1.79 -35.73
C ILE A 457 29.22 2.07 -34.77
N ILE A 458 29.32 1.28 -33.69
CA ILE A 458 30.37 1.48 -32.67
C ILE A 458 31.77 1.25 -33.27
N SER A 459 31.92 0.31 -34.21
CA SER A 459 33.17 0.12 -34.93
C SER A 459 33.57 1.36 -35.73
N HIS A 460 32.62 1.97 -36.44
CA HIS A 460 32.84 3.21 -37.19
C HIS A 460 33.16 4.41 -36.28
N ILE A 461 32.43 4.61 -35.18
CA ILE A 461 32.70 5.69 -34.22
C ILE A 461 34.11 5.53 -33.62
N ARG A 462 34.47 4.31 -33.21
CA ARG A 462 35.81 4.02 -32.68
C ARG A 462 36.90 4.35 -33.70
N ALA A 463 36.72 3.97 -34.97
CA ALA A 463 37.67 4.29 -36.03
C ALA A 463 37.81 5.81 -36.27
N ALA A 464 36.72 6.57 -36.13
CA ALA A 464 36.73 8.03 -36.24
C ALA A 464 37.48 8.70 -35.07
N HIS A 465 37.21 8.26 -33.84
CA HIS A 465 37.88 8.79 -32.63
C HIS A 465 39.38 8.54 -32.63
N VAL A 466 39.83 7.37 -33.09
CA VAL A 466 41.27 7.06 -33.24
C VAL A 466 41.93 7.98 -34.28
N LYS A 467 41.19 8.46 -35.29
CA LYS A 467 41.68 9.44 -36.28
C LYS A 467 41.70 10.89 -35.74
N GLY A 468 41.32 11.12 -34.48
CA GLY A 468 41.27 12.45 -33.86
C GLY A 468 39.95 13.19 -34.05
N MET A 469 38.92 12.54 -34.60
CA MET A 469 37.58 13.13 -34.72
C MET A 469 36.76 12.84 -33.47
N HIS A 470 36.96 13.65 -32.43
CA HIS A 470 36.41 13.44 -31.09
C HIS A 470 34.92 13.83 -30.93
N ASN A 471 34.37 14.56 -31.90
CA ASN A 471 32.98 15.03 -31.86
C ASN A 471 31.99 14.04 -32.49
N ILE A 472 32.49 12.98 -33.13
CA ILE A 472 31.65 12.00 -33.81
C ILE A 472 30.92 11.13 -32.78
N GLY A 473 29.60 11.02 -32.94
CA GLY A 473 28.75 10.19 -32.09
C GLY A 473 27.65 9.53 -32.89
N ILE A 474 26.59 9.11 -32.18
CA ILE A 474 25.49 8.36 -32.77
C ILE A 474 24.39 9.31 -33.24
N ASP A 475 24.02 9.22 -34.52
CA ASP A 475 22.77 9.76 -35.02
C ASP A 475 21.70 8.68 -34.99
N VAL A 476 20.80 8.78 -34.01
CA VAL A 476 19.73 7.78 -33.79
C VAL A 476 18.61 7.90 -34.83
N GLU A 477 18.42 9.06 -35.45
CA GLU A 477 17.34 9.28 -36.41
C GLU A 477 17.68 8.71 -37.78
N ASN A 478 18.91 8.97 -38.25
CA ASN A 478 19.39 8.48 -39.54
C ASN A 478 20.06 7.10 -39.45
N GLY A 479 20.38 6.63 -38.25
CA GLY A 479 21.06 5.36 -38.02
C GLY A 479 22.52 5.35 -38.49
N THR A 480 23.17 6.51 -38.49
CA THR A 480 24.54 6.71 -38.98
C THR A 480 25.43 7.37 -37.90
N ILE A 481 26.70 7.62 -38.25
CA ILE A 481 27.61 8.42 -37.43
C ILE A 481 27.60 9.86 -37.94
N ALA A 482 27.56 10.83 -37.03
CA ALA A 482 27.54 12.24 -37.37
C ALA A 482 28.30 13.09 -36.33
N ASP A 483 28.66 14.33 -36.70
CA ASP A 483 29.22 15.29 -35.74
C ASP A 483 28.11 15.79 -34.81
N VAL A 484 28.29 15.48 -33.53
CA VAL A 484 27.30 15.73 -32.48
C VAL A 484 27.16 17.23 -32.18
N LEU A 485 28.22 18.01 -32.39
CA LEU A 485 28.17 19.47 -32.19
C LEU A 485 27.35 20.15 -33.28
N GLU A 486 27.47 19.68 -34.52
CA GLU A 486 26.68 20.18 -35.65
C GLU A 486 25.19 19.81 -35.50
N MET A 487 24.89 18.62 -34.97
CA MET A 487 23.53 18.23 -34.59
C MET A 487 22.97 19.00 -33.38
N GLY A 488 23.82 19.73 -32.65
CA GLY A 488 23.42 20.49 -31.46
C GLY A 488 23.10 19.63 -30.24
N VAL A 489 23.66 18.42 -30.13
CA VAL A 489 23.45 17.53 -28.99
C VAL A 489 24.54 17.74 -27.95
N LEU A 490 24.23 18.53 -26.93
CA LEU A 490 25.19 18.93 -25.91
C LEU A 490 24.79 18.40 -24.54
N GLU A 491 25.77 17.97 -23.77
CA GLU A 491 25.58 17.55 -22.38
C GLU A 491 26.47 18.37 -21.44
N SER A 492 26.04 18.50 -20.20
CA SER A 492 26.82 19.17 -19.16
C SER A 492 28.03 18.32 -18.76
N HIS A 493 29.20 18.95 -18.68
CA HIS A 493 30.42 18.29 -18.19
C HIS A 493 30.23 17.69 -16.79
N ALA A 494 29.46 18.37 -15.92
CA ALA A 494 29.20 17.90 -14.56
C ALA A 494 28.41 16.58 -14.53
N VAL A 495 27.45 16.40 -15.45
CA VAL A 495 26.67 15.15 -15.58
C VAL A 495 27.61 14.00 -15.92
N LYS A 496 28.39 14.12 -17.00
CA LYS A 496 29.31 13.07 -17.47
C LYS A 496 30.38 12.73 -16.44
N LEU A 497 30.94 13.76 -15.79
CA LEU A 497 31.91 13.56 -14.72
C LEU A 497 31.29 12.80 -13.54
N GLY A 498 30.06 13.14 -13.16
CA GLY A 498 29.30 12.46 -12.11
C GLY A 498 29.04 10.99 -12.43
N VAL A 499 28.63 10.68 -13.66
CA VAL A 499 28.40 9.30 -14.14
C VAL A 499 29.68 8.46 -14.04
N ILE A 500 30.80 8.95 -14.60
CA ILE A 500 32.06 8.21 -14.64
C ILE A 500 32.64 8.03 -13.22
N ALA A 501 32.62 9.09 -12.40
CA ALA A 501 33.15 9.04 -11.04
C ALA A 501 32.31 8.15 -10.13
N SER A 502 31.00 8.41 -10.02
CA SER A 502 30.11 7.67 -9.13
C SER A 502 29.98 6.21 -9.53
N GLY A 503 29.94 5.90 -10.83
CA GLY A 503 29.89 4.53 -11.32
C GLY A 503 31.18 3.74 -11.00
N THR A 504 32.34 4.39 -11.05
CA THR A 504 33.61 3.75 -10.66
C THR A 504 33.69 3.52 -9.16
N GLU A 505 33.24 4.48 -8.36
CA GLU A 505 33.18 4.34 -6.90
C GLU A 505 32.24 3.20 -6.49
N ALA A 506 31.09 3.06 -7.17
CA ALA A 506 30.18 1.92 -7.02
C ALA A 506 30.90 0.58 -7.22
N ALA A 507 31.57 0.46 -8.35
CA ALA A 507 32.26 -0.76 -8.75
C ALA A 507 33.39 -1.09 -7.77
N GLU A 508 34.15 -0.08 -7.32
CA GLU A 508 35.18 -0.26 -6.31
C GLU A 508 34.61 -0.78 -4.99
N GLN A 509 33.52 -0.18 -4.48
CA GLN A 509 32.92 -0.59 -3.22
C GLN A 509 32.49 -2.07 -3.26
N LEU A 510 31.87 -2.50 -4.36
CA LEU A 510 31.40 -3.87 -4.53
C LEU A 510 32.54 -4.87 -4.77
N LEU A 511 33.58 -4.51 -5.51
CA LEU A 511 34.75 -5.37 -5.73
C LEU A 511 35.55 -5.66 -4.46
N ARG A 512 35.44 -4.81 -3.43
CA ARG A 512 36.08 -5.00 -2.13
C ARG A 512 35.33 -5.98 -1.23
N VAL A 513 34.08 -6.32 -1.55
CA VAL A 513 33.25 -7.22 -0.75
C VAL A 513 33.68 -8.67 -0.98
N ASP A 514 34.14 -9.32 0.08
CA ASP A 514 34.49 -10.75 0.07
C ASP A 514 33.54 -11.61 0.94
N CYS A 515 32.70 -11.00 1.77
CA CYS A 515 31.77 -11.68 2.65
C CYS A 515 30.47 -10.87 2.83
N ILE A 516 29.32 -11.53 2.69
CA ILE A 516 28.00 -10.95 2.95
C ILE A 516 27.37 -11.70 4.11
N ILE A 517 27.16 -11.00 5.23
CA ILE A 517 26.54 -11.56 6.43
C ILE A 517 25.18 -10.90 6.63
N LYS A 518 24.10 -11.69 6.44
CA LYS A 518 22.74 -11.26 6.71
C LYS A 518 22.35 -11.70 8.12
N CYS A 519 22.06 -10.72 8.97
CA CYS A 519 21.50 -10.99 10.29
C CYS A 519 20.14 -11.67 10.15
N ALA A 520 19.81 -12.53 11.13
CA ALA A 520 18.47 -13.11 11.21
C ALA A 520 17.43 -11.97 11.19
N PRO A 521 16.42 -12.03 10.30
CA PRO A 521 15.43 -10.98 10.17
C PRO A 521 14.76 -10.77 11.53
N ARG A 522 14.53 -9.50 11.90
CA ARG A 522 13.88 -9.19 13.17
C ARG A 522 12.54 -9.94 13.19
N PRO A 523 12.28 -10.81 14.17
CA PRO A 523 10.98 -11.43 14.30
C PRO A 523 9.98 -10.28 14.43
N ARG A 524 9.07 -10.16 13.46
CA ARG A 524 7.99 -9.17 13.56
C ARG A 524 7.21 -9.54 14.82
N THR A 525 7.32 -8.70 15.87
CA THR A 525 6.39 -8.74 16.98
C THR A 525 4.99 -8.66 16.38
N LYS A 526 4.12 -9.63 16.68
CA LYS A 526 2.70 -9.55 16.29
C LYS A 526 2.20 -8.16 16.67
N ASP A 527 1.75 -7.41 15.67
CA ASP A 527 1.31 -6.03 15.82
C ASP A 527 0.27 -5.99 16.95
N ARG A 528 0.53 -5.25 18.03
CA ARG A 528 -0.39 -5.12 19.18
C ARG A 528 -1.53 -4.14 18.88
N ARG A 529 -1.86 -3.94 17.61
CA ARG A 529 -3.08 -3.25 17.20
C ARG A 529 -4.22 -4.26 17.28
N PRO A 530 -5.30 -4.00 18.03
CA PRO A 530 -6.53 -4.74 17.81
C PRO A 530 -6.96 -4.41 16.37
N PHE A 531 -7.27 -5.43 15.57
CA PHE A 531 -7.71 -5.35 14.17
C PHE A 531 -6.63 -5.29 13.07
N ARG A 532 -5.85 -6.37 12.94
CA ARG A 532 -5.74 -7.19 11.70
C ARG A 532 -4.97 -8.44 12.08
N PHE A 533 -5.64 -9.59 12.13
CA PHE A 533 -5.03 -10.82 12.62
C PHE A 533 -3.86 -11.23 11.72
N PRO A 534 -2.67 -11.52 12.27
CA PRO A 534 -1.57 -12.07 11.49
C PRO A 534 -2.00 -13.45 10.98
N PHE A 535 -1.68 -13.77 9.72
CA PHE A 535 -1.76 -15.13 9.18
C PHE A 535 -1.09 -16.10 10.17
N VAL A 536 -1.92 -16.80 10.93
CA VAL A 536 -1.49 -17.86 11.82
C VAL A 536 -1.30 -19.09 10.95
N ASP A 537 -0.26 -19.87 11.20
CA ASP A 537 0.00 -21.12 10.50
C ASP A 537 -1.12 -22.12 10.89
N TYR A 538 -2.24 -22.11 10.16
CA TYR A 538 -3.45 -22.89 10.47
C TYR A 538 -3.33 -24.39 10.10
N TYR A 539 -2.16 -24.84 9.67
CA TYR A 539 -1.97 -26.21 9.16
C TYR A 539 -1.92 -27.30 10.23
N ASP A 540 -1.68 -26.96 11.50
CA ASP A 540 -1.60 -27.93 12.59
C ASP A 540 -2.63 -27.62 13.68
N LEU A 541 -3.75 -28.34 13.67
CA LEU A 541 -4.86 -28.17 14.60
C LEU A 541 -4.42 -28.36 16.07
N GLN A 542 -3.40 -29.20 16.31
CA GLN A 542 -2.92 -29.49 17.66
C GLN A 542 -2.21 -28.28 18.29
N LYS A 543 -1.60 -27.41 17.48
CA LYS A 543 -1.02 -26.13 17.96
C LYS A 543 -2.06 -25.16 18.47
N HIS A 544 -3.34 -25.35 18.11
CA HIS A 544 -4.45 -24.49 18.48
C HIS A 544 -5.33 -25.08 19.61
N GLY A 545 -4.89 -26.18 20.24
CA GLY A 545 -5.58 -26.79 21.38
C GLY A 545 -6.57 -27.90 21.03
N VAL A 546 -6.67 -28.33 19.76
CA VAL A 546 -7.43 -29.52 19.39
C VAL A 546 -6.60 -30.77 19.73
N ARG A 547 -7.10 -31.64 20.61
CA ARG A 547 -6.39 -32.83 21.10
C ARG A 547 -6.36 -33.94 20.05
N GLY A 548 -7.46 -34.10 19.30
CA GLY A 548 -7.61 -35.09 18.24
C GLY A 548 -6.77 -34.76 16.99
N ARG A 549 -6.64 -35.74 16.09
CA ARG A 549 -6.09 -35.53 14.75
C ARG A 549 -7.13 -34.84 13.86
N GLY A 550 -6.67 -34.17 12.83
CA GLY A 550 -7.53 -33.49 11.88
C GLY A 550 -6.75 -32.82 10.75
N ARG A 551 -7.47 -32.15 9.85
CA ARG A 551 -6.87 -31.41 8.74
C ARG A 551 -7.49 -30.02 8.59
N ASN A 552 -6.66 -29.08 8.13
CA ASN A 552 -7.10 -27.80 7.59
C ASN A 552 -7.07 -27.88 6.08
N PHE A 553 -8.15 -27.49 5.40
CA PHE A 553 -8.21 -27.45 3.94
C PHE A 553 -9.05 -26.26 3.46
N TYR A 554 -8.95 -25.96 2.17
CA TYR A 554 -9.65 -24.83 1.56
C TYR A 554 -10.79 -25.32 0.67
N LEU A 555 -11.99 -24.78 0.88
CA LEU A 555 -13.18 -25.07 0.09
C LEU A 555 -13.45 -23.91 -0.88
N HIS A 556 -13.43 -24.20 -2.17
CA HIS A 556 -13.88 -23.24 -3.19
C HIS A 556 -15.40 -23.26 -3.27
N VAL A 557 -16.04 -22.17 -2.84
CA VAL A 557 -17.51 -22.11 -2.72
C VAL A 557 -18.22 -22.39 -4.05
N GLY A 558 -17.65 -21.94 -5.17
CA GLY A 558 -18.20 -22.15 -6.52
C GLY A 558 -18.45 -23.62 -6.87
N ASP A 559 -17.59 -24.52 -6.41
CA ASP A 559 -17.64 -25.94 -6.75
C ASP A 559 -18.83 -26.68 -6.10
N TYR A 560 -19.46 -26.05 -5.10
CA TYR A 560 -20.49 -26.67 -4.25
C TYR A 560 -21.83 -25.92 -4.26
N LEU A 561 -22.00 -24.94 -5.17
CA LEU A 561 -23.24 -24.15 -5.31
C LEU A 561 -24.33 -24.82 -6.18
N GLY A 562 -24.08 -25.98 -6.78
CA GLY A 562 -24.94 -26.59 -7.81
C GLY A 562 -25.65 -27.92 -7.48
N ILE A 563 -25.61 -28.41 -6.25
CA ILE A 563 -26.00 -29.82 -5.94
C ILE A 563 -27.51 -30.03 -5.68
N ASN A 564 -28.36 -29.00 -5.76
CA ASN A 564 -29.84 -29.14 -5.68
C ASN A 564 -30.55 -29.13 -7.05
N LYS A 565 -30.14 -30.00 -7.96
CA LYS A 565 -31.00 -30.48 -9.06
C LYS A 565 -31.01 -32.00 -9.03
N ALA A 566 -31.78 -32.56 -8.09
CA ALA A 566 -32.20 -33.95 -8.17
C ALA A 566 -33.21 -34.11 -9.32
N ASP A 567 -33.09 -35.24 -10.01
CA ASP A 567 -33.80 -35.65 -11.21
C ASP A 567 -35.31 -35.45 -11.19
N GLY A 568 -35.86 -34.84 -12.25
CA GLY A 568 -37.30 -34.73 -12.45
C GLY A 568 -37.71 -33.82 -13.61
N ASN A 569 -37.98 -34.44 -14.76
CA ASN A 569 -38.70 -33.95 -15.94
C ASN A 569 -38.15 -32.76 -16.75
N ASN A 570 -37.84 -33.10 -18.00
CA ASN A 570 -37.98 -32.22 -19.16
C ASN A 570 -39.35 -31.54 -19.14
N ASP A 571 -39.37 -30.21 -19.10
CA ASP A 571 -40.34 -29.44 -19.86
C ASP A 571 -39.79 -28.04 -20.11
N ALA A 572 -39.69 -27.72 -21.41
CA ALA A 572 -39.45 -26.39 -21.92
C ALA A 572 -40.65 -25.49 -21.58
N ASN A 573 -40.36 -24.20 -21.38
CA ASN A 573 -41.29 -23.08 -21.15
C ASN A 573 -41.77 -22.86 -19.72
N LYS A 574 -41.09 -21.92 -19.04
CA LYS A 574 -41.74 -20.77 -18.38
C LYS A 574 -40.74 -19.64 -18.18
N GLU A 575 -40.85 -18.64 -19.04
CA GLU A 575 -40.28 -17.31 -18.86
C GLU A 575 -40.85 -16.61 -17.62
N ASN A 576 -40.05 -15.68 -17.09
CA ASN A 576 -40.37 -14.66 -16.08
C ASN A 576 -40.47 -15.12 -14.62
N LYS A 577 -39.30 -15.25 -13.98
CA LYS A 577 -39.03 -14.72 -12.63
C LYS A 577 -37.53 -14.42 -12.50
N THR A 578 -37.20 -13.14 -12.53
CA THR A 578 -35.94 -12.48 -12.12
C THR A 578 -34.80 -13.43 -11.72
N GLU A 579 -33.98 -13.82 -12.70
CA GLU A 579 -32.61 -14.25 -12.46
C GLU A 579 -31.87 -13.08 -11.83
N THR A 580 -31.64 -13.12 -10.52
CA THR A 580 -30.54 -12.39 -9.90
C THR A 580 -29.23 -13.01 -10.40
N THR A 581 -28.83 -12.61 -11.59
CA THR A 581 -27.48 -12.80 -12.12
C THR A 581 -26.52 -12.04 -11.21
N ILE A 582 -25.89 -12.77 -10.29
CA ILE A 582 -24.74 -12.24 -9.54
C ILE A 582 -23.58 -12.22 -10.54
N PRO A 583 -23.04 -11.04 -10.91
CA PRO A 583 -22.05 -10.91 -11.98
C PRO A 583 -20.74 -11.58 -11.56
N ASN A 584 -20.09 -12.33 -12.46
CA ASN A 584 -18.69 -12.80 -12.46
C ASN A 584 -17.87 -12.46 -11.18
N GLN A 585 -18.24 -13.05 -10.06
CA GLN A 585 -17.52 -12.91 -8.80
C GLN A 585 -16.58 -14.11 -8.68
N ILE A 586 -15.30 -13.83 -8.45
CA ILE A 586 -14.35 -14.81 -7.93
C ILE A 586 -15.01 -15.43 -6.70
N HIS A 587 -15.39 -16.71 -6.78
CA HIS A 587 -16.03 -17.38 -5.66
C HIS A 587 -15.06 -17.39 -4.47
N PRO A 588 -15.52 -17.03 -3.24
CA PRO A 588 -14.65 -16.99 -2.08
C PRO A 588 -14.10 -18.38 -1.75
N ILE A 589 -12.94 -18.39 -1.12
CA ILE A 589 -12.27 -19.59 -0.60
C ILE A 589 -12.51 -19.60 0.89
N LEU A 590 -13.08 -20.68 1.41
CA LEU A 590 -13.31 -20.86 2.85
C LEU A 590 -12.23 -21.76 3.43
N GLY A 591 -11.61 -21.36 4.53
CA GLY A 591 -10.85 -22.29 5.35
C GLY A 591 -11.79 -23.19 6.15
N VAL A 592 -11.46 -24.47 6.18
CA VAL A 592 -12.26 -25.51 6.83
C VAL A 592 -11.37 -26.38 7.70
N TRP A 593 -11.77 -26.59 8.95
CA TRP A 593 -11.19 -27.61 9.82
C TRP A 593 -12.07 -28.84 9.84
N HIS A 594 -11.44 -30.00 9.67
CA HIS A 594 -12.02 -31.31 9.89
C HIS A 594 -11.31 -31.97 11.07
N VAL A 595 -12.02 -32.06 12.20
CA VAL A 595 -11.57 -32.76 13.41
C VAL A 595 -12.11 -34.18 13.37
N LEU A 596 -11.24 -35.16 13.62
CA LEU A 596 -11.62 -36.57 13.64
C LEU A 596 -12.22 -36.99 14.99
N PRO A 597 -13.06 -38.04 15.01
CA PRO A 597 -13.40 -38.79 16.22
C PRO A 597 -12.16 -39.20 17.02
N SER A 598 -12.31 -39.31 18.34
CA SER A 598 -11.24 -39.70 19.26
C SER A 598 -10.75 -41.13 18.99
N GLU A 599 -11.66 -42.05 18.66
CA GLU A 599 -11.33 -43.41 18.25
C GLU A 599 -10.41 -43.45 17.02
N LEU A 600 -10.78 -42.77 15.93
CA LEU A 600 -9.98 -42.71 14.70
C LEU A 600 -8.64 -42.01 14.93
N SER A 601 -8.65 -40.90 15.70
CA SER A 601 -7.41 -40.21 16.08
C SER A 601 -6.43 -41.14 16.80
N SER A 602 -6.93 -41.97 17.72
CA SER A 602 -6.12 -42.94 18.47
C SER A 602 -5.57 -44.05 17.57
N GLN A 603 -6.35 -44.53 16.58
CA GLN A 603 -5.88 -45.51 15.60
C GLN A 603 -4.73 -44.96 14.76
N TYR A 604 -4.82 -43.70 14.32
CA TYR A 604 -3.74 -43.03 13.59
C TYR A 604 -2.50 -42.81 14.46
N ASP A 605 -2.67 -42.41 15.71
CA ASP A 605 -1.54 -42.25 16.65
C ASP A 605 -0.81 -43.57 16.90
N ASN A 606 -1.53 -44.70 16.98
CA ASN A 606 -0.92 -46.02 17.09
C ASN A 606 -0.15 -46.40 15.81
N LYS A 607 -0.70 -46.15 14.61
CA LYS A 607 0.00 -46.38 13.34
C LYS A 607 1.30 -45.57 13.23
N ILE A 608 1.30 -44.33 13.71
CA ILE A 608 2.49 -43.46 13.73
C ILE A 608 3.52 -43.97 14.74
N LYS A 609 3.11 -44.32 15.97
CA LYS A 609 4.00 -44.85 17.02
C LYS A 609 4.66 -46.19 16.62
N GLU A 610 3.97 -47.00 15.83
CA GLU A 610 4.49 -48.26 15.29
C GLU A 610 5.41 -48.07 14.07
N ASN A 611 5.78 -46.82 13.72
CA ASN A 611 6.56 -46.46 12.53
C ASN A 611 5.97 -46.99 11.20
N LYS A 612 4.66 -47.28 11.15
CA LYS A 612 4.01 -47.76 9.94
C LYS A 612 3.73 -46.65 8.93
N ILE A 613 3.61 -45.40 9.39
CA ILE A 613 3.31 -44.21 8.59
C ILE A 613 4.00 -42.98 9.21
N GLU A 614 4.71 -42.16 8.42
CA GLU A 614 5.35 -40.91 8.89
C GLU A 614 4.39 -39.70 8.94
N LYS A 615 3.41 -39.65 8.02
CA LYS A 615 2.39 -38.59 7.93
C LYS A 615 1.10 -39.15 7.34
N ILE A 616 -0.06 -38.74 7.86
CA ILE A 616 -1.37 -39.15 7.34
C ILE A 616 -1.64 -38.39 6.03
N ASP A 617 -2.06 -39.10 4.99
CA ASP A 617 -2.43 -38.51 3.69
C ASP A 617 -3.75 -37.73 3.80
N GLU A 618 -3.82 -36.54 3.21
CA GLU A 618 -5.01 -35.69 3.22
C GLU A 618 -6.20 -36.36 2.52
N LYS A 619 -5.95 -37.19 1.51
CA LYS A 619 -7.00 -37.98 0.84
C LYS A 619 -7.49 -39.13 1.70
N GLU A 620 -6.67 -39.62 2.63
CA GLU A 620 -7.08 -40.64 3.60
C GLU A 620 -7.99 -40.01 4.66
N LEU A 621 -7.62 -38.83 5.16
CA LEU A 621 -8.46 -38.03 6.06
C LEU A 621 -9.80 -37.63 5.42
N GLU A 622 -9.82 -37.32 4.11
CA GLU A 622 -11.07 -37.09 3.39
C GLU A 622 -11.96 -38.32 3.33
N ARG A 623 -11.37 -39.48 3.02
CA ARG A 623 -12.09 -40.76 2.96
C ARG A 623 -12.63 -41.18 4.33
N SER A 624 -11.94 -40.83 5.41
CA SER A 624 -12.42 -41.08 6.78
C SER A 624 -13.76 -40.39 7.07
N LEU A 625 -14.11 -39.33 6.33
CA LEU A 625 -15.40 -38.65 6.49
C LEU A 625 -16.58 -39.56 6.09
N ASP A 626 -16.39 -40.58 5.25
CA ASP A 626 -17.44 -41.52 4.83
C ASP A 626 -17.53 -42.78 5.72
N GLU A 627 -16.62 -42.96 6.68
CA GLU A 627 -16.65 -44.13 7.56
C GLU A 627 -17.96 -44.14 8.38
N HIS A 628 -18.72 -45.23 8.25
CA HIS A 628 -20.14 -45.30 8.65
C HIS A 628 -20.39 -45.31 10.17
N SER A 629 -19.34 -45.39 10.99
CA SER A 629 -19.42 -45.55 12.45
C SER A 629 -19.67 -44.26 13.24
N HIS A 630 -19.46 -43.08 12.63
CA HIS A 630 -19.41 -41.82 13.38
C HIS A 630 -20.25 -40.73 12.72
N GLY A 631 -21.09 -40.03 13.50
CA GLY A 631 -21.89 -38.89 13.01
C GLY A 631 -21.04 -37.65 12.71
N LEU A 632 -21.63 -36.64 12.05
CA LEU A 632 -20.92 -35.41 11.66
C LEU A 632 -21.62 -34.15 12.18
N PHE A 633 -20.89 -33.32 12.92
CA PHE A 633 -21.30 -31.96 13.25
C PHE A 633 -20.73 -30.95 12.25
N ILE A 634 -21.59 -30.06 11.74
CA ILE A 634 -21.19 -28.81 11.10
C ILE A 634 -21.36 -27.69 12.13
N TYR A 635 -20.26 -27.06 12.51
CA TYR A 635 -20.22 -26.04 13.54
C TYR A 635 -20.04 -24.63 12.94
N PHE A 636 -20.94 -23.72 13.34
CA PHE A 636 -20.92 -22.30 12.98
C PHE A 636 -20.65 -21.45 14.23
N HIS A 637 -19.52 -20.75 14.23
CA HIS A 637 -19.00 -20.05 15.41
C HIS A 637 -19.64 -18.67 15.64
N GLY A 638 -19.46 -18.08 16.84
CA GLY A 638 -19.90 -16.72 17.15
C GLY A 638 -19.02 -15.60 16.54
N ASN A 639 -19.42 -14.33 16.71
CA ASN A 639 -18.78 -13.18 16.05
C ASN A 639 -17.34 -12.83 16.52
N SER A 640 -16.93 -13.24 17.72
CA SER A 640 -15.59 -12.90 18.23
C SER A 640 -14.51 -13.88 17.73
N PHE A 641 -13.44 -13.40 17.10
CA PHE A 641 -12.31 -14.23 16.62
C PHE A 641 -12.70 -15.32 15.60
N ASP A 642 -11.72 -16.09 15.16
CA ASP A 642 -11.83 -17.20 14.20
C ASP A 642 -12.04 -18.58 14.87
N ARG A 643 -12.24 -19.62 14.06
CA ARG A 643 -12.53 -21.00 14.50
C ARG A 643 -11.50 -21.59 15.48
N SER A 644 -10.29 -21.02 15.60
CA SER A 644 -9.22 -21.49 16.50
C SER A 644 -9.31 -20.99 17.96
N ALA A 645 -10.32 -20.19 18.30
CA ALA A 645 -10.46 -19.67 19.66
C ALA A 645 -10.60 -20.81 20.70
N GLU A 646 -9.88 -20.70 21.82
CA GLU A 646 -9.71 -21.75 22.84
C GLU A 646 -11.02 -22.44 23.27
N HIS A 647 -12.04 -21.67 23.63
CA HIS A 647 -13.37 -22.20 24.00
C HIS A 647 -14.04 -23.06 22.92
N ARG A 648 -13.74 -22.80 21.65
CA ARG A 648 -14.26 -23.56 20.50
C ARG A 648 -13.48 -24.84 20.31
N CYS A 649 -12.15 -24.76 20.41
CA CYS A 649 -11.28 -25.94 20.36
C CYS A 649 -11.63 -26.94 21.47
N GLU A 650 -11.93 -26.47 22.69
CA GLU A 650 -12.40 -27.35 23.77
C GLU A 650 -13.78 -27.97 23.47
N LEU A 651 -14.70 -27.23 22.84
CA LEU A 651 -15.96 -27.83 22.36
C LEU A 651 -15.72 -28.87 21.25
N TYR A 652 -14.81 -28.62 20.31
CA TYR A 652 -14.44 -29.62 19.29
C TYR A 652 -13.84 -30.86 19.92
N ASN A 653 -13.02 -30.71 20.98
CA ASN A 653 -12.47 -31.82 21.74
C ASN A 653 -13.56 -32.64 22.41
N ILE A 654 -14.59 -31.99 22.97
CA ILE A 654 -15.74 -32.68 23.57
C ILE A 654 -16.51 -33.48 22.51
N LEU A 655 -16.84 -32.86 21.37
CA LEU A 655 -17.55 -33.53 20.29
C LEU A 655 -16.74 -34.68 19.67
N SER A 656 -15.43 -34.49 19.52
CA SER A 656 -14.48 -35.53 19.08
C SER A 656 -14.39 -36.67 20.11
N ALA A 657 -14.37 -36.37 21.41
CA ALA A 657 -14.39 -37.36 22.49
C ALA A 657 -15.73 -38.10 22.62
N MET A 658 -16.81 -37.52 22.09
CA MET A 658 -18.09 -38.19 21.88
C MET A 658 -18.13 -39.04 20.60
N ASP A 659 -16.99 -39.17 19.91
CA ASP A 659 -16.77 -39.89 18.65
C ASP A 659 -17.59 -39.37 17.46
N PHE A 660 -17.68 -38.04 17.34
CA PHE A 660 -18.21 -37.37 16.14
C PHE A 660 -17.09 -36.72 15.31
N HIS A 661 -17.30 -36.64 14.00
CA HIS A 661 -16.54 -35.71 13.16
C HIS A 661 -17.04 -34.29 13.40
N VAL A 662 -16.14 -33.30 13.32
CA VAL A 662 -16.49 -31.88 13.37
C VAL A 662 -15.94 -31.18 12.15
N LEU A 663 -16.83 -30.59 11.34
CA LEU A 663 -16.49 -29.64 10.29
C LEU A 663 -16.82 -28.23 10.77
N THR A 664 -15.84 -27.34 10.79
CA THR A 664 -16.03 -25.93 11.12
C THR A 664 -15.35 -25.05 10.09
N ILE A 665 -16.00 -23.93 9.76
CA ILE A 665 -15.49 -22.95 8.79
C ILE A 665 -15.18 -21.63 9.51
N ASP A 666 -14.29 -20.82 8.95
CA ASP A 666 -14.33 -19.39 9.22
C ASP A 666 -15.25 -18.69 8.21
N TYR A 667 -16.04 -17.74 8.69
CA TYR A 667 -16.84 -16.91 7.81
C TYR A 667 -15.97 -16.13 6.82
N ARG A 668 -16.47 -15.92 5.60
CA ARG A 668 -15.80 -15.07 4.60
C ARG A 668 -15.29 -13.75 5.20
N GLY A 669 -14.01 -13.43 4.97
CA GLY A 669 -13.36 -12.25 5.54
C GLY A 669 -12.81 -12.41 6.96
N TYR A 670 -12.98 -13.57 7.59
CA TYR A 670 -12.38 -13.95 8.88
C TYR A 670 -11.38 -15.09 8.72
N GLY A 671 -10.44 -15.21 9.67
CA GLY A 671 -9.44 -16.26 9.70
C GLY A 671 -8.62 -16.31 8.40
N ASP A 672 -8.61 -17.47 7.76
CA ASP A 672 -8.00 -17.73 6.44
C ASP A 672 -9.03 -17.78 5.28
N SER A 673 -10.28 -17.34 5.51
CA SER A 673 -11.35 -17.30 4.49
C SER A 673 -11.41 -15.96 3.76
N SER A 674 -11.54 -15.97 2.43
CA SER A 674 -11.62 -14.75 1.60
C SER A 674 -13.05 -14.24 1.42
N GLY A 675 -13.20 -12.96 1.03
CA GLY A 675 -14.50 -12.33 0.76
C GLY A 675 -14.98 -11.36 1.87
N GLN A 676 -16.25 -10.94 1.77
CA GLN A 676 -16.88 -9.97 2.68
C GLN A 676 -18.09 -10.57 3.41
N PRO A 677 -18.19 -10.47 4.74
CA PRO A 677 -19.22 -11.13 5.55
C PRO A 677 -20.59 -10.44 5.44
N THR A 678 -21.33 -10.73 4.37
CA THR A 678 -22.76 -10.35 4.20
C THR A 678 -23.67 -11.51 4.58
N GLU A 679 -24.91 -11.24 5.04
CA GLU A 679 -25.81 -12.31 5.50
C GLU A 679 -26.09 -13.37 4.41
N ASP A 680 -26.33 -12.95 3.17
CA ASP A 680 -26.50 -13.87 2.03
C ASP A 680 -25.21 -14.61 1.69
N GLY A 681 -24.07 -13.95 1.88
CA GLY A 681 -22.77 -14.59 1.76
C GLY A 681 -22.57 -15.72 2.77
N LEU A 682 -22.86 -15.47 4.04
CA LEU A 682 -22.78 -16.49 5.10
C LEU A 682 -23.72 -17.66 4.80
N ASN A 683 -24.89 -17.41 4.22
CA ASN A 683 -25.82 -18.46 3.82
C ASN A 683 -25.25 -19.34 2.69
N VAL A 684 -24.64 -18.71 1.68
CA VAL A 684 -23.96 -19.41 0.59
C VAL A 684 -22.82 -20.29 1.12
N ASP A 685 -22.03 -19.78 2.07
CA ASP A 685 -20.94 -20.52 2.70
C ASP A 685 -21.44 -21.74 3.47
N ALA A 686 -22.56 -21.56 4.22
CA ALA A 686 -23.21 -22.62 4.97
C ALA A 686 -23.73 -23.75 4.05
N HIS A 687 -24.31 -23.40 2.89
CA HIS A 687 -24.74 -24.38 1.89
C HIS A 687 -23.55 -25.09 1.24
N ALA A 688 -22.45 -24.37 0.96
CA ALA A 688 -21.27 -24.96 0.36
C ALA A 688 -20.64 -26.04 1.26
N ILE A 689 -20.49 -25.77 2.57
CA ILE A 689 -19.94 -26.77 3.50
C ILE A 689 -20.91 -27.94 3.73
N TYR A 690 -22.22 -27.71 3.73
CA TYR A 690 -23.22 -28.79 3.80
C TYR A 690 -23.17 -29.68 2.55
N ASN A 691 -23.08 -29.08 1.37
CA ASN A 691 -22.97 -29.80 0.10
C ASN A 691 -21.64 -30.55 -0.01
N TYR A 692 -20.55 -29.98 0.51
CA TYR A 692 -19.27 -30.70 0.68
C TYR A 692 -19.45 -31.95 1.55
N ALA A 693 -20.05 -31.80 2.74
CA ALA A 693 -20.31 -32.92 3.64
C ALA A 693 -21.18 -34.00 2.98
N ARG A 694 -22.25 -33.63 2.28
CA ARG A 694 -23.13 -34.58 1.57
C ARG A 694 -22.46 -35.27 0.38
N LYS A 695 -21.60 -34.57 -0.37
CA LYS A 695 -20.86 -35.14 -1.50
C LYS A 695 -19.85 -36.20 -1.03
N HIS A 696 -19.17 -35.93 0.08
CA HIS A 696 -18.10 -36.78 0.61
C HIS A 696 -18.58 -37.80 1.65
N ALA A 697 -19.77 -37.63 2.21
CA ALA A 697 -20.41 -38.56 3.14
C ALA A 697 -21.95 -38.61 2.90
N PRO A 698 -22.41 -39.29 1.84
CA PRO A 698 -23.80 -39.22 1.37
C PRO A 698 -24.83 -39.72 2.41
N THR A 699 -24.49 -40.81 3.09
CA THR A 699 -25.39 -41.54 4.02
C THR A 699 -25.23 -41.11 5.47
N LYS A 700 -24.28 -40.22 5.79
CA LYS A 700 -23.96 -39.85 7.16
C LYS A 700 -25.04 -38.95 7.79
N ASP A 701 -25.30 -39.17 9.08
CA ASP A 701 -26.15 -38.28 9.88
C ASP A 701 -25.41 -36.97 10.14
N ILE A 702 -25.98 -35.86 9.62
CA ILE A 702 -25.43 -34.51 9.76
C ILE A 702 -26.23 -33.74 10.81
N TYR A 703 -25.52 -33.22 11.80
CA TYR A 703 -26.01 -32.36 12.87
C TYR A 703 -25.46 -30.95 12.68
N ILE A 704 -26.28 -29.92 12.92
CA ILE A 704 -25.85 -28.52 12.79
C ILE A 704 -25.74 -27.90 14.18
N TRP A 705 -24.61 -27.26 14.48
CA TRP A 705 -24.40 -26.52 15.73
C TRP A 705 -24.14 -25.05 15.44
N GLY A 706 -24.90 -24.16 16.06
CA GLY A 706 -24.72 -22.71 15.95
C GLY A 706 -24.47 -22.07 17.32
N HIS A 707 -23.35 -21.38 17.49
CA HIS A 707 -23.03 -20.61 18.70
C HIS A 707 -23.21 -19.11 18.47
N SER A 708 -23.97 -18.42 19.33
CA SER A 708 -24.13 -16.96 19.28
C SER A 708 -24.55 -16.51 17.87
N MET A 709 -23.78 -15.65 17.17
CA MET A 709 -24.01 -15.26 15.75
C MET A 709 -24.26 -16.46 14.81
N GLY A 710 -23.59 -17.59 15.06
CA GLY A 710 -23.80 -18.84 14.32
C GLY A 710 -25.23 -19.37 14.40
N THR A 711 -26.03 -18.98 15.39
CA THR A 711 -27.47 -19.24 15.46
C THR A 711 -28.19 -18.73 14.21
N GLY A 712 -27.87 -17.52 13.75
CA GLY A 712 -28.52 -16.93 12.59
C GLY A 712 -28.20 -17.67 11.28
N VAL A 713 -26.97 -18.20 11.18
CA VAL A 713 -26.50 -18.99 10.03
C VAL A 713 -27.07 -20.40 10.06
N ALA A 714 -26.97 -21.08 11.21
CA ALA A 714 -27.44 -22.43 11.44
C ALA A 714 -28.97 -22.56 11.27
N THR A 715 -29.74 -21.64 11.84
CA THR A 715 -31.21 -21.63 11.69
C THR A 715 -31.65 -21.34 10.26
N ARG A 716 -30.90 -20.49 9.53
CA ARG A 716 -31.19 -20.23 8.11
C ARG A 716 -30.96 -21.48 7.26
N LEU A 717 -29.79 -22.10 7.39
CA LEU A 717 -29.46 -23.34 6.68
C LEU A 717 -30.46 -24.44 7.02
N ALA A 718 -30.74 -24.69 8.31
CA ALA A 718 -31.69 -25.71 8.72
C ALA A 718 -33.11 -25.46 8.20
N ALA A 719 -33.56 -24.21 8.15
CA ALA A 719 -34.87 -23.86 7.60
C ALA A 719 -34.92 -24.08 6.08
N GLU A 720 -33.91 -23.62 5.33
CA GLU A 720 -33.85 -23.80 3.88
C GLU A 720 -33.74 -25.29 3.49
N LEU A 721 -32.98 -26.10 4.25
CA LEU A 721 -32.92 -27.56 4.09
C LEU A 721 -34.25 -28.25 4.44
N SER A 722 -34.96 -27.77 5.46
CA SER A 722 -36.30 -28.27 5.82
C SER A 722 -37.31 -27.97 4.71
N ASP A 723 -37.28 -26.76 4.16
CA ASP A 723 -38.12 -26.35 3.03
C ASP A 723 -37.79 -27.17 1.76
N ALA A 724 -36.53 -27.57 1.57
CA ALA A 724 -36.09 -28.45 0.49
C ALA A 724 -36.40 -29.94 0.73
N GLY A 725 -37.02 -30.31 1.86
CA GLY A 725 -37.38 -31.69 2.19
C GLY A 725 -36.22 -32.57 2.63
N ILE A 726 -35.05 -31.99 2.90
CA ILE A 726 -33.82 -32.69 3.32
C ILE A 726 -33.28 -32.13 4.65
N PRO A 727 -34.09 -32.13 5.73
CA PRO A 727 -33.68 -31.52 6.99
C PRO A 727 -32.45 -32.22 7.58
N PRO A 728 -31.56 -31.48 8.28
CA PRO A 728 -30.49 -32.09 9.06
C PRO A 728 -31.09 -32.95 10.18
N LYS A 729 -30.29 -33.87 10.76
CA LYS A 729 -30.80 -34.82 11.75
C LYS A 729 -31.24 -34.14 13.04
N ALA A 730 -30.47 -33.13 13.49
CA ALA A 730 -30.86 -32.23 14.57
C ALA A 730 -30.14 -30.88 14.46
N LEU A 731 -30.70 -29.87 15.11
CA LEU A 731 -30.14 -28.53 15.23
C LEU A 731 -29.82 -28.22 16.71
N VAL A 732 -28.57 -27.89 17.01
CA VAL A 732 -28.14 -27.47 18.35
C VAL A 732 -27.78 -25.99 18.32
N LEU A 733 -28.35 -25.22 19.24
CA LEU A 733 -28.17 -23.78 19.35
C LEU A 733 -27.62 -23.44 20.73
N GLU A 734 -26.42 -22.86 20.76
CA GLU A 734 -25.71 -22.48 21.98
C GLU A 734 -25.70 -20.95 22.15
N SER A 735 -26.17 -20.49 23.29
CA SER A 735 -26.40 -19.08 23.61
C SER A 735 -27.14 -18.33 22.48
N PRO A 736 -28.31 -18.82 22.01
CA PRO A 736 -28.96 -18.24 20.84
C PRO A 736 -29.73 -16.96 21.13
N PHE A 737 -30.07 -16.27 20.06
CA PHE A 737 -30.91 -15.07 20.07
C PHE A 737 -32.03 -15.16 19.03
N ASN A 738 -33.09 -14.41 19.26
CA ASN A 738 -34.27 -14.35 18.40
C ASN A 738 -34.01 -13.55 17.11
N ASN A 739 -33.47 -12.33 17.19
CA ASN A 739 -33.06 -11.52 16.04
C ASN A 739 -31.96 -10.52 16.41
N LEU A 740 -31.18 -10.05 15.42
CA LEU A 740 -30.00 -9.19 15.70
C LEU A 740 -30.40 -7.84 16.29
N ARG A 741 -31.58 -7.32 15.93
CA ARG A 741 -32.13 -6.07 16.48
C ARG A 741 -32.27 -6.14 18.00
N ASP A 742 -32.82 -7.23 18.52
CA ASP A 742 -33.01 -7.43 19.96
C ASP A 742 -31.67 -7.63 20.68
N VAL A 743 -30.69 -8.28 20.05
CA VAL A 743 -29.32 -8.37 20.59
C VAL A 743 -28.72 -6.97 20.73
N VAL A 744 -28.74 -6.15 19.68
CA VAL A 744 -28.14 -4.81 19.70
C VAL A 744 -28.82 -3.91 20.72
N ARG A 745 -30.13 -4.02 20.93
CA ARG A 745 -30.87 -3.24 21.94
C ARG A 745 -30.57 -3.65 23.38
N ASN A 746 -30.16 -4.89 23.61
CA ASN A 746 -29.88 -5.43 24.94
C ASN A 746 -28.38 -5.59 25.22
N HIS A 747 -27.52 -5.31 24.24
CA HIS A 747 -26.07 -5.38 24.42
C HIS A 747 -25.57 -4.35 25.46
N PRO A 748 -24.61 -4.69 26.33
CA PRO A 748 -24.12 -3.78 27.38
C PRO A 748 -23.71 -2.39 26.89
N PHE A 749 -23.14 -2.30 25.69
CA PHE A 749 -22.75 -1.03 25.05
C PHE A 749 -23.94 -0.11 24.72
N SER A 750 -25.11 -0.65 24.40
CA SER A 750 -26.27 0.16 24.00
C SER A 750 -27.15 0.58 25.18
N LEU A 751 -26.98 -0.03 26.36
CA LEU A 751 -27.75 0.27 27.57
C LEU A 751 -27.80 1.76 27.94
N PRO A 752 -26.72 2.56 27.83
CA PRO A 752 -26.77 4.00 28.14
C PRO A 752 -27.57 4.80 27.11
N PHE A 753 -27.64 4.34 25.86
CA PHE A 753 -28.14 5.10 24.72
C PHE A 753 -29.51 4.65 24.22
N ARG A 754 -29.99 3.45 24.62
CA ARG A 754 -31.23 2.83 24.11
C ARG A 754 -32.51 3.63 24.36
N ARG A 755 -32.50 4.57 25.32
CA ARG A 755 -33.66 5.42 25.68
C ARG A 755 -33.69 6.75 24.90
N LEU A 756 -32.68 7.04 24.08
CA LEU A 756 -32.63 8.27 23.31
C LEU A 756 -33.55 8.18 22.06
N PRO A 757 -34.32 9.24 21.72
CA PRO A 757 -35.29 9.20 20.62
C PRO A 757 -34.69 8.84 19.25
N TRP A 758 -33.42 9.19 19.02
CA TRP A 758 -32.70 8.94 17.77
C TRP A 758 -31.95 7.59 17.72
N PHE A 759 -31.89 6.82 18.81
CA PHE A 759 -31.10 5.58 18.87
C PHE A 759 -31.51 4.56 17.79
N ASP A 760 -32.81 4.42 17.56
CA ASP A 760 -33.31 3.55 16.50
C ASP A 760 -32.87 4.04 15.11
N TRP A 761 -32.85 5.36 14.87
CA TRP A 761 -32.43 5.95 13.59
C TRP A 761 -30.92 5.88 13.36
N THR A 762 -30.10 6.06 14.41
CA THR A 762 -28.64 6.10 14.28
C THR A 762 -27.96 4.73 14.40
N VAL A 763 -28.54 3.78 15.14
CA VAL A 763 -27.90 2.49 15.42
C VAL A 763 -28.64 1.34 14.75
N ILE A 764 -29.97 1.28 14.87
CA ILE A 764 -30.77 0.14 14.39
C ILE A 764 -31.06 0.25 12.87
N HIS A 765 -31.44 1.42 12.38
CA HIS A 765 -31.80 1.61 10.96
C HIS A 765 -30.63 1.36 9.98
N PRO A 766 -29.38 1.77 10.26
CA PRO A 766 -28.23 1.44 9.41
C PRO A 766 -27.95 -0.06 9.35
N LEU A 767 -28.08 -0.78 10.48
CA LEU A 767 -27.94 -2.24 10.54
C LEU A 767 -29.05 -2.98 9.77
N ILE A 768 -30.28 -2.46 9.78
CA ILE A 768 -31.36 -3.01 8.95
C ILE A 768 -31.10 -2.71 7.46
N ARG A 769 -30.62 -1.50 7.12
CA ARG A 769 -30.29 -1.13 5.75
C ARG A 769 -29.11 -1.91 5.17
N SER A 770 -28.21 -2.42 6.01
CA SER A 770 -27.10 -3.30 5.58
C SER A 770 -27.53 -4.74 5.32
N GLY A 771 -28.80 -5.10 5.56
CA GLY A 771 -29.35 -6.43 5.29
C GLY A 771 -28.95 -7.51 6.29
N LEU A 772 -28.31 -7.15 7.41
CA LEU A 772 -27.87 -8.07 8.46
C LEU A 772 -28.94 -8.16 9.57
N VAL A 773 -30.03 -8.88 9.31
CA VAL A 773 -31.20 -8.94 10.21
C VAL A 773 -31.18 -10.19 11.10
N MET A 774 -30.66 -11.31 10.59
CA MET A 774 -30.58 -12.61 11.28
C MET A 774 -31.85 -12.97 12.07
N SER A 775 -33.00 -13.04 11.39
CA SER A 775 -34.31 -13.34 11.99
C SER A 775 -34.48 -14.82 12.34
N SER A 776 -33.76 -15.29 13.37
CA SER A 776 -33.79 -16.68 13.85
C SER A 776 -35.20 -17.08 14.34
N ASP A 777 -35.93 -16.15 14.95
CA ASP A 777 -37.33 -16.31 15.40
C ASP A 777 -38.31 -16.70 14.29
N LYS A 778 -38.17 -16.12 13.10
CA LYS A 778 -38.99 -16.47 11.93
C LYS A 778 -38.48 -17.76 11.27
N ARG A 779 -37.16 -17.97 11.25
CA ARG A 779 -36.53 -19.12 10.58
C ARG A 779 -36.79 -20.42 11.32
N VAL A 780 -36.73 -20.40 12.65
CA VAL A 780 -36.93 -21.59 13.49
C VAL A 780 -38.30 -22.23 13.32
N GLN A 781 -39.34 -21.43 12.99
CA GLN A 781 -40.70 -21.91 12.73
C GLN A 781 -40.77 -22.87 11.52
N ARG A 782 -39.82 -22.77 10.59
CA ARG A 782 -39.73 -23.62 9.39
C ARG A 782 -38.84 -24.85 9.57
N VAL A 783 -38.06 -24.92 10.65
CA VAL A 783 -37.15 -26.04 10.91
C VAL A 783 -37.96 -27.27 11.31
N THR A 784 -37.84 -28.38 10.59
CA THR A 784 -38.63 -29.60 10.84
C THR A 784 -37.89 -30.63 11.72
N CYS A 785 -36.58 -30.52 11.86
CA CYS A 785 -35.78 -31.41 12.72
C CYS A 785 -35.89 -31.03 14.21
N PRO A 786 -35.57 -31.96 15.14
CA PRO A 786 -35.47 -31.65 16.56
C PRO A 786 -34.43 -30.57 16.87
N ILE A 787 -34.75 -29.68 17.81
CA ILE A 787 -33.92 -28.54 18.18
C ILE A 787 -33.52 -28.63 19.67
N LEU A 788 -32.22 -28.52 19.96
CA LEU A 788 -31.69 -28.36 21.31
C LEU A 788 -31.22 -26.93 21.50
N VAL A 789 -31.71 -26.27 22.54
CA VAL A 789 -31.28 -24.93 22.93
C VAL A 789 -30.52 -25.03 24.26
N LEU A 790 -29.27 -24.57 24.26
CA LEU A 790 -28.38 -24.51 25.41
C LEU A 790 -28.14 -23.04 25.78
N HIS A 791 -28.47 -22.63 27.01
CA HIS A 791 -28.29 -21.24 27.43
C HIS A 791 -27.91 -21.12 28.91
N ALA A 792 -26.93 -20.28 29.23
CA ALA A 792 -26.50 -20.02 30.60
C ALA A 792 -27.22 -18.79 31.17
N GLU A 793 -27.69 -18.85 32.42
CA GLU A 793 -28.45 -17.75 33.05
C GLU A 793 -27.60 -16.49 33.27
N ASP A 794 -26.28 -16.64 33.38
CA ASP A 794 -25.29 -15.58 33.56
C ASP A 794 -24.74 -15.01 32.23
N ASP A 795 -25.37 -15.31 31.09
CA ASP A 795 -24.99 -14.72 29.79
C ASP A 795 -25.32 -13.22 29.71
N HIS A 796 -24.30 -12.39 29.94
CA HIS A 796 -24.40 -10.92 29.84
C HIS A 796 -24.34 -10.37 28.41
N ILE A 797 -23.99 -11.17 27.42
CA ILE A 797 -23.88 -10.73 26.01
C ILE A 797 -25.21 -10.98 25.30
N ILE A 798 -25.79 -12.17 25.47
CA ILE A 798 -27.10 -12.54 24.97
C ILE A 798 -27.96 -12.97 26.15
N PRO A 799 -28.79 -12.06 26.70
CA PRO A 799 -29.65 -12.38 27.83
C PRO A 799 -30.55 -13.58 27.54
N ILE A 800 -30.74 -14.45 28.55
CA ILE A 800 -31.54 -15.68 28.43
C ILE A 800 -32.96 -15.46 27.93
N ASP A 801 -33.53 -14.27 28.14
CA ASP A 801 -34.85 -13.89 27.64
C ASP A 801 -34.93 -13.92 26.11
N LEU A 802 -33.82 -13.65 25.40
CA LEU A 802 -33.77 -13.75 23.93
C LEU A 802 -33.79 -15.21 23.47
N GLY A 803 -33.12 -16.10 24.21
CA GLY A 803 -33.19 -17.55 24.00
C GLY A 803 -34.60 -18.09 24.25
N LYS A 804 -35.25 -17.67 25.35
CA LYS A 804 -36.65 -18.02 25.66
C LYS A 804 -37.61 -17.60 24.54
N LYS A 805 -37.52 -16.36 24.05
CA LYS A 805 -38.32 -15.88 22.92
C LYS A 805 -38.16 -16.75 21.66
N LEU A 806 -36.95 -17.23 21.40
CA LEU A 806 -36.69 -18.13 20.27
C LEU A 806 -37.37 -19.49 20.48
N VAL A 807 -37.30 -20.04 21.70
CA VAL A 807 -37.99 -21.29 22.08
C VAL A 807 -39.51 -21.12 21.96
N ASP A 808 -40.08 -20.03 22.48
CA ASP A 808 -41.51 -19.73 22.36
C ASP A 808 -41.96 -19.63 20.90
N SER A 809 -41.12 -19.05 20.04
CA SER A 809 -41.37 -18.98 18.58
C SER A 809 -41.37 -20.36 17.93
N ALA A 810 -40.52 -21.29 18.39
CA ALA A 810 -40.48 -22.65 17.88
C ALA A 810 -41.66 -23.51 18.40
N VAL A 811 -41.99 -23.40 19.69
CA VAL A 811 -43.12 -24.10 20.32
C VAL A 811 -44.46 -23.63 19.72
N SER A 812 -44.62 -22.33 19.47
CA SER A 812 -45.83 -21.80 18.82
C SER A 812 -46.04 -22.30 17.39
N ALA A 813 -44.98 -22.74 16.72
CA ALA A 813 -45.02 -23.40 15.42
C ALA A 813 -45.06 -24.95 15.51
N ASP A 814 -45.28 -25.52 16.69
CA ASP A 814 -45.32 -26.97 16.94
C ASP A 814 -44.01 -27.69 16.54
N ARG A 815 -42.86 -27.07 16.85
CA ARG A 815 -41.53 -27.66 16.62
C ARG A 815 -41.06 -28.43 17.86
N LYS A 816 -40.36 -29.56 17.65
CA LYS A 816 -39.77 -30.36 18.74
C LYS A 816 -38.54 -29.65 19.29
N VAL A 817 -38.68 -28.94 20.41
CA VAL A 817 -37.59 -28.16 21.03
C VAL A 817 -37.35 -28.60 22.47
N LYS A 818 -36.09 -28.87 22.82
CA LYS A 818 -35.61 -29.10 24.20
C LYS A 818 -34.79 -27.90 24.64
N PHE A 819 -35.19 -27.24 25.71
CA PHE A 819 -34.48 -26.08 26.26
C PHE A 819 -33.77 -26.47 27.57
N VAL A 820 -32.45 -26.40 27.57
CA VAL A 820 -31.61 -26.70 28.74
C VAL A 820 -30.97 -25.40 29.22
N LYS A 821 -31.22 -25.09 30.48
CA LYS A 821 -30.69 -23.91 31.16
C LYS A 821 -29.55 -24.34 32.07
N PHE A 822 -28.46 -23.59 32.06
CA PHE A 822 -27.37 -23.76 33.01
C PHE A 822 -27.43 -22.67 34.07
N ALA A 823 -27.37 -23.06 35.34
CA ALA A 823 -27.48 -22.16 36.47
C ALA A 823 -26.35 -21.11 36.48
N GLY A 824 -26.71 -19.85 36.80
CA GLY A 824 -25.81 -18.69 36.66
C GLY A 824 -24.71 -18.60 37.71
N ASP A 825 -24.75 -19.40 38.77
CA ASP A 825 -23.73 -19.49 39.82
C ASP A 825 -22.44 -20.22 39.37
N ARG A 826 -22.47 -20.87 38.20
CA ARG A 826 -21.36 -21.66 37.65
C ARG A 826 -20.46 -20.91 36.66
N GLU A 827 -20.68 -19.60 36.49
CA GLU A 827 -19.84 -18.69 35.69
C GLU A 827 -19.57 -19.16 34.23
N PHE A 828 -20.57 -19.75 33.58
CA PHE A 828 -20.45 -20.19 32.19
C PHE A 828 -20.49 -19.02 31.19
N LEU A 829 -21.14 -17.92 31.56
CA LEU A 829 -21.25 -16.70 30.77
C LEU A 829 -21.68 -17.03 29.31
N HIS A 830 -21.25 -16.21 28.35
CA HIS A 830 -21.65 -16.35 26.94
C HIS A 830 -20.97 -17.50 26.18
N LYS A 831 -19.83 -18.01 26.66
CA LYS A 831 -18.90 -18.83 25.84
C LYS A 831 -18.38 -20.10 26.51
N PHE A 832 -18.65 -20.31 27.80
CA PHE A 832 -18.01 -21.37 28.59
C PHE A 832 -18.96 -22.52 28.95
N ILE A 833 -20.09 -22.69 28.23
CA ILE A 833 -20.98 -23.85 28.39
C ILE A 833 -20.25 -25.18 28.16
N HIS A 834 -19.20 -25.20 27.33
CA HIS A 834 -18.32 -26.37 27.16
C HIS A 834 -17.66 -26.86 28.46
N ARG A 835 -17.59 -26.03 29.52
CA ARG A 835 -17.06 -26.42 30.84
C ARG A 835 -18.05 -27.21 31.69
N ALA A 836 -19.33 -27.28 31.29
CA ALA A 836 -20.34 -28.06 31.99
C ALA A 836 -20.05 -29.56 31.84
N HIS A 837 -19.83 -30.27 32.96
CA HIS A 837 -19.50 -31.70 32.97
C HIS A 837 -20.66 -32.54 32.41
N GLU A 838 -21.89 -32.06 32.54
CA GLU A 838 -23.11 -32.70 32.07
C GLU A 838 -23.38 -32.50 30.56
N LEU A 839 -22.68 -31.55 29.89
CA LEU A 839 -22.94 -31.21 28.49
C LEU A 839 -22.87 -32.42 27.54
N PRO A 840 -21.86 -33.30 27.60
CA PRO A 840 -21.79 -34.48 26.72
C PRO A 840 -22.99 -35.41 26.89
N SER A 841 -23.44 -35.61 28.13
CA SER A 841 -24.60 -36.46 28.45
C SER A 841 -25.90 -35.83 27.95
N VAL A 842 -26.06 -34.51 28.11
CA VAL A 842 -27.23 -33.75 27.59
C VAL A 842 -27.33 -33.88 26.07
N VAL A 843 -26.22 -33.66 25.37
CA VAL A 843 -26.17 -33.75 23.91
C VAL A 843 -26.45 -35.19 23.47
N ARG A 844 -25.79 -36.20 24.05
CA ARG A 844 -26.00 -37.61 23.69
C ARG A 844 -27.46 -38.05 23.87
N THR A 845 -28.06 -37.75 25.02
CA THR A 845 -29.45 -38.08 25.33
C THR A 845 -30.40 -37.44 24.31
N PHE A 846 -30.18 -36.16 23.97
CA PHE A 846 -31.00 -35.47 22.97
C PHE A 846 -30.88 -36.10 21.57
N LEU A 847 -29.68 -36.51 21.16
CA LEU A 847 -29.48 -37.15 19.86
C LEU A 847 -30.11 -38.55 19.80
N GLU A 848 -30.05 -39.31 20.89
CA GLU A 848 -30.73 -40.61 21.03
C GLU A 848 -32.26 -40.46 20.97
N ASP A 849 -32.82 -39.49 21.69
CA ASP A 849 -34.25 -39.15 21.67
C ASP A 849 -34.71 -38.76 20.25
N ALA A 850 -33.85 -38.10 19.48
CA ALA A 850 -34.11 -37.71 18.10
C ALA A 850 -34.12 -38.89 17.09
N GLN A 851 -33.60 -40.07 17.46
CA GLN A 851 -33.50 -41.25 16.58
C GLN A 851 -34.72 -42.20 16.66
N LEU A 852 -35.59 -42.09 17.67
CA LEU A 852 -36.73 -42.99 17.84
C LEU A 852 -37.90 -42.65 16.87
N PRO A 853 -38.42 -43.61 16.08
CA PRO A 853 -39.57 -43.37 15.20
C PRO A 853 -40.87 -43.19 16.00
N GLU A 854 -41.73 -42.28 15.52
CA GLU A 854 -42.99 -41.91 16.19
C GLU A 854 -43.91 -43.12 16.42
N LYS A 855 -44.11 -43.48 17.69
CA LYS A 855 -45.26 -44.30 18.09
C LYS A 855 -46.51 -43.43 18.12
N GLY A 856 -47.41 -43.69 17.16
CA GLY A 856 -48.87 -43.54 17.19
C GLY A 856 -49.50 -42.43 18.04
N LYS A 857 -50.15 -41.48 17.36
CA LYS A 857 -51.21 -40.56 17.82
C LYS A 857 -51.68 -40.74 19.27
N GLY A 858 -51.16 -39.92 20.16
CA GLY A 858 -51.69 -39.61 21.47
C GLY A 858 -51.13 -38.25 21.89
N ARG A 859 -52.02 -37.35 22.34
CA ARG A 859 -51.74 -35.96 22.77
C ARG A 859 -50.29 -35.72 23.24
N THR A 860 -49.67 -34.67 22.69
CA THR A 860 -48.47 -34.04 23.27
C THR A 860 -48.67 -33.88 24.78
N PRO A 861 -47.75 -34.36 25.63
CA PRO A 861 -47.80 -34.03 27.05
C PRO A 861 -47.53 -32.53 27.14
N ARG A 862 -48.49 -31.78 27.69
CA ARG A 862 -48.22 -30.45 28.23
C ARG A 862 -47.24 -30.66 29.37
N TYR A 863 -45.98 -30.25 29.19
CA TYR A 863 -45.06 -30.07 30.30
C TYR A 863 -45.64 -28.96 31.20
N SER A 864 -46.09 -29.34 32.39
CA SER A 864 -46.51 -28.42 33.45
C SER A 864 -45.29 -27.68 34.01
N GLU A 865 -45.49 -26.49 34.56
CA GLU A 865 -44.48 -25.57 35.11
C GLU A 865 -43.59 -26.15 36.24
N GLU A 866 -43.73 -27.44 36.58
CA GLU A 866 -43.05 -28.12 37.69
C GLU A 866 -41.84 -28.98 37.27
N GLU A 867 -41.51 -29.12 35.99
CA GLU A 867 -40.23 -29.75 35.55
C GLU A 867 -39.09 -28.72 35.41
N ILE A 868 -39.20 -27.60 36.12
CA ILE A 868 -38.11 -26.65 36.38
C ILE A 868 -37.65 -26.88 37.83
N GLN A 869 -36.93 -27.98 38.07
CA GLN A 869 -36.20 -28.10 39.34
C GLN A 869 -34.90 -28.91 39.18
N MET A 870 -33.82 -28.20 39.52
CA MET A 870 -32.54 -28.63 40.08
C MET A 870 -32.07 -30.07 39.78
N VAL A 871 -30.95 -30.16 39.06
CA VAL A 871 -29.95 -31.21 39.27
C VAL A 871 -28.73 -30.55 39.88
N GLU A 872 -28.79 -30.32 41.20
CA GLU A 872 -27.62 -30.32 42.06
C GLU A 872 -27.36 -31.77 42.53
N GLU A 873 -26.08 -32.08 42.78
CA GLU A 873 -25.53 -33.31 43.37
C GLU A 873 -25.36 -34.55 42.46
N LYS A 874 -24.19 -34.63 41.80
CA LYS A 874 -23.13 -35.61 42.14
C LYS A 874 -21.80 -35.34 41.45
#